data_AF-A0A8I1N0C3-F1
#
_entry.id   AF-A0A8I1N0C3-F1
#
_cell.length_a   1.000
_cell.length_b   1.000
_cell.length_c   1.000
_cell.angle_alpha   90.00
_cell.angle_beta   90.00
_cell.angle_gamma   90.00
#
_symmetry.space_group_name_H-M   'P 1'
#
loop_
_entity.id
_entity.type
_entity.pdbx_description
1 polymer ?
#
loop_
_entity_poly.entity_id
_entity_poly.type
_entity_poly.pdbx_seq_one_letter_code
_entity_poly.pdbx_strand_id
1 'polypeptide(L)'
;MHPVRRPAHPGNIPWLALAALLITGGLVYLLGPILTPFLAGALLAYIFDPLVDRLETRGLSRTVGTAAVIVLTALGVLVLLLVVLPLFQGQFTELSHRAPAVLDLLKTRFVPWLQQTFGIDFDLAALMAWLTEKVAQNGTAWLPSLQTGAIAVVGMLANLLLIPIVMFYLLRDWDDMVARIVTLAPRRWLDTVTRIARDMDTVVGEFLRGQLAVMATLSLYYALTLWAAGLDYALPIGIVTGVLSFVPFLGFGLGVVLALLVALLQYTDWIGVAWVAGIYLAGQVLESYVITPRLVGERVGLHPVAVIFALAAFGQLFGFVGVLLAVPLAAILLVALRELRSVYEASDFYAGSYNAGSFDSASPAMSAPLSGQPMLESRIASLPLLHRGKVRDIYAVGDDKLLIVTTDRLSAFDVIMPAPIPGKGEVLTRVSAFWFDRLKAIVPSQALDIAPESVVADSERDQVAGRAIVVKKLKALPVEAIVRGYLAGSGWKEYQASQSVCGIALPAGLVQADRLPNPIFTPSTKAAAGAHDQNITFEQMAALTGRDLATQVRDTSLALYRSAAEYALTRGIIIADTKFEFGLDDAGKLVWIDEALTPDSSRFWPVDQYRPGSSPPSFDKQFVRDWLEASGWNKQAPGPLLPADIVARTSEKYREVMTRLLA
;
A
#
# COMPACT_ATOMS: atom_id res chain seq x y z
N MET A 1 25.46 -44.36 -19.46
CA MET A 1 25.56 -43.33 -18.41
C MET A 1 24.51 -43.63 -17.36
N HIS A 2 24.95 -43.99 -16.14
CA HIS A 2 24.04 -44.21 -15.01
C HIS A 2 23.34 -42.91 -14.61
N PRO A 3 22.02 -42.89 -14.39
CA PRO A 3 21.36 -41.71 -13.83
C PRO A 3 21.79 -41.55 -12.37
N VAL A 4 22.41 -40.43 -12.08
CA VAL A 4 22.79 -40.01 -10.73
C VAL A 4 21.51 -39.89 -9.89
N ARG A 5 21.35 -40.77 -8.91
CA ARG A 5 20.30 -40.66 -7.89
C ARG A 5 20.47 -39.33 -7.15
N ARG A 6 19.48 -38.45 -7.24
CA ARG A 6 19.37 -37.28 -6.37
C ARG A 6 19.22 -37.77 -4.91
N PRO A 7 19.94 -37.21 -3.93
CA PRO A 7 19.77 -37.60 -2.54
C PRO A 7 18.35 -37.24 -2.07
N ALA A 8 17.69 -38.19 -1.42
CA ALA A 8 16.39 -37.97 -0.79
C ALA A 8 16.51 -36.87 0.27
N HIS A 9 15.82 -35.76 0.09
CA HIS A 9 15.68 -34.74 1.14
C HIS A 9 14.86 -35.35 2.29
N PRO A 10 15.33 -35.28 3.55
CA PRO A 10 14.62 -35.88 4.68
C PRO A 10 13.26 -35.21 4.86
N GLY A 11 12.19 -36.01 4.90
CA GLY A 11 10.79 -35.61 5.05
C GLY A 11 10.41 -34.97 6.40
N ASN A 12 11.34 -34.30 7.09
CA ASN A 12 11.11 -33.66 8.39
C ASN A 12 11.50 -32.18 8.42
N ILE A 13 12.10 -31.63 7.34
CA ILE A 13 12.59 -30.24 7.29
C ILE A 13 11.51 -29.18 7.64
N PRO A 14 10.26 -29.23 7.14
CA PRO A 14 9.26 -28.22 7.48
C PRO A 14 8.83 -28.29 8.95
N TRP A 15 8.75 -29.48 9.53
CA TRP A 15 8.44 -29.68 10.95
C TRP A 15 9.58 -29.22 11.87
N LEU A 16 10.82 -29.46 11.47
CA LEU A 16 12.00 -28.93 12.18
C LEU A 16 12.05 -27.39 12.11
N ALA A 17 11.70 -26.80 10.96
CA ALA A 17 11.62 -25.35 10.80
C ALA A 17 10.51 -24.74 11.68
N LEU A 18 9.33 -25.37 11.73
CA LEU A 18 8.25 -24.94 12.61
C LEU A 18 8.62 -25.08 14.09
N ALA A 19 9.24 -26.19 14.48
CA ALA A 19 9.72 -26.39 15.84
C ALA A 19 10.77 -25.36 16.22
N ALA A 20 11.73 -25.08 15.33
CA ALA A 20 12.72 -24.02 15.53
C ALA A 20 12.05 -22.65 15.71
N LEU A 21 11.08 -22.29 14.86
CA LEU A 21 10.34 -21.04 14.96
C LEU A 21 9.63 -20.90 16.32
N LEU A 22 8.92 -21.95 16.77
CA LEU A 22 8.21 -21.95 18.05
C LEU A 22 9.16 -21.87 19.25
N ILE A 23 10.27 -22.60 19.22
CA ILE A 23 11.30 -22.56 20.27
C ILE A 23 11.94 -21.17 20.33
N THR A 24 12.35 -20.61 19.18
CA THR A 24 12.96 -19.28 19.13
C THR A 24 11.97 -18.21 19.57
N GLY A 25 10.71 -18.27 19.11
CA GLY A 25 9.65 -17.34 19.53
C GLY A 25 9.36 -17.43 21.02
N GLY A 26 9.26 -18.64 21.57
CA GLY A 26 9.09 -18.87 23.01
C GLY A 26 10.29 -18.36 23.82
N LEU A 27 11.51 -18.56 23.35
CA LEU A 27 12.72 -18.06 24.00
C LEU A 27 12.77 -16.52 24.00
N VAL A 28 12.43 -15.87 22.89
CA VAL A 28 12.35 -14.41 22.80
C VAL A 28 11.31 -13.86 23.77
N TYR A 29 10.15 -14.50 23.88
CA TYR A 29 9.11 -14.13 24.84
C TYR A 29 9.60 -14.24 26.29
N LEU A 30 10.24 -15.37 26.64
CA LEU A 30 10.74 -15.62 28.00
C LEU A 30 11.91 -14.69 28.39
N LEU A 31 12.77 -14.35 27.41
CA LEU A 31 13.94 -13.50 27.62
C LEU A 31 13.66 -12.01 27.36
N GLY A 32 12.44 -11.61 27.01
CA GLY A 32 12.08 -10.23 26.65
C GLY A 32 12.63 -9.16 27.60
N PRO A 33 12.41 -9.26 28.92
CA PRO A 33 12.94 -8.30 29.90
C PRO A 33 14.48 -8.19 29.90
N ILE A 34 15.19 -9.30 29.65
CA ILE A 34 16.65 -9.34 29.59
C ILE A 34 17.14 -8.77 28.27
N LEU A 35 16.45 -9.04 27.15
CA LEU A 35 16.81 -8.57 25.81
C LEU A 35 16.55 -7.07 25.63
N THR A 36 15.63 -6.48 26.39
CA THR A 36 15.21 -5.08 26.28
C THR A 36 16.38 -4.08 26.33
N PRO A 37 17.27 -4.06 27.34
CA PRO A 37 18.43 -3.17 27.36
C PRO A 37 19.44 -3.43 26.23
N PHE A 38 19.53 -4.67 25.74
CA PHE A 38 20.40 -4.99 24.60
C PHE A 38 19.85 -4.42 23.30
N LEU A 39 18.53 -4.52 23.07
CA LEU A 39 17.86 -3.93 21.91
C LEU A 39 17.97 -2.40 21.92
N ALA A 40 17.78 -1.76 23.09
CA ALA A 40 18.00 -0.32 23.23
C ALA A 40 19.46 0.07 22.95
N GLY A 41 20.42 -0.65 23.53
CA GLY A 41 21.85 -0.42 23.28
C GLY A 41 22.23 -0.62 21.80
N ALA A 42 21.67 -1.64 21.14
CA ALA A 42 21.88 -1.91 19.72
C ALA A 42 21.29 -0.83 18.82
N LEU A 43 20.09 -0.32 19.13
CA LEU A 43 19.50 0.80 18.41
C LEU A 43 20.35 2.05 18.51
N LEU A 44 20.75 2.42 19.73
CA LEU A 44 21.58 3.60 19.96
C LEU A 44 22.94 3.44 19.29
N ALA A 45 23.56 2.26 19.39
CA ALA A 45 24.78 1.95 18.66
C ALA A 45 24.58 2.17 17.15
N TYR A 46 23.52 1.60 16.56
CA TYR A 46 23.23 1.78 15.14
C TYR A 46 23.00 3.25 14.73
N ILE A 47 22.29 4.03 15.54
CA ILE A 47 22.05 5.46 15.29
C ILE A 47 23.37 6.25 15.33
N PHE A 48 24.25 5.92 16.27
CA PHE A 48 25.44 6.69 16.57
C PHE A 48 26.72 6.18 15.90
N ASP A 49 26.70 5.00 15.30
CA ASP A 49 27.83 4.41 14.56
C ASP A 49 28.39 5.36 13.49
N PRO A 50 27.56 6.04 12.66
CA PRO A 50 28.08 7.04 11.70
C PRO A 50 28.78 8.24 12.34
N LEU A 51 28.52 8.54 13.63
CA LEU A 51 29.27 9.58 14.35
C LEU A 51 30.63 9.06 14.79
N VAL A 52 30.73 7.80 15.23
CA VAL A 52 32.00 7.17 15.59
C VAL A 52 32.90 7.07 14.37
N ASP A 53 32.38 6.65 13.21
CA ASP A 53 33.14 6.59 11.95
C ASP A 53 33.65 7.97 11.52
N ARG A 54 32.86 9.03 11.74
CA ARG A 54 33.29 10.42 11.49
C ARG A 54 34.39 10.89 12.45
N LEU A 55 34.44 10.38 13.67
CA LEU A 55 35.53 10.66 14.62
C LEU A 55 36.78 9.85 14.26
N GLU A 56 36.61 8.61 13.81
CA GLU A 56 37.68 7.73 13.35
C GLU A 56 38.38 8.29 12.10
N THR A 57 37.61 8.75 11.12
CA THR A 57 38.16 9.44 9.93
C THR A 57 38.86 10.76 10.26
N ARG A 58 38.62 11.35 11.44
CA ARG A 58 39.34 12.52 11.97
C ARG A 58 40.58 12.16 12.81
N GLY A 59 40.93 10.87 12.89
CA GLY A 59 42.16 10.38 13.52
C GLY A 59 42.01 9.93 14.98
N LEU A 60 40.80 9.86 15.54
CA LEU A 60 40.57 9.27 16.86
C LEU A 60 40.49 7.74 16.75
N SER A 61 40.99 7.01 17.74
CA SER A 61 40.79 5.56 17.76
C SER A 61 39.31 5.23 18.00
N ARG A 62 38.82 4.13 17.42
CA ARG A 62 37.41 3.70 17.53
C ARG A 62 36.92 3.62 18.98
N THR A 63 37.76 3.15 19.90
CA THR A 63 37.46 3.10 21.34
C THR A 63 37.26 4.49 21.95
N VAL A 64 38.11 5.46 21.60
CA VAL A 64 38.00 6.84 22.10
C VAL A 64 36.79 7.53 21.49
N GLY A 65 36.55 7.33 20.18
CA GLY A 65 35.36 7.82 19.49
C GLY A 65 34.07 7.29 20.14
N THR A 66 34.03 5.98 20.42
CA THR A 66 32.90 5.32 21.09
C THR A 66 32.66 5.89 22.49
N ALA A 67 33.71 6.00 23.32
CA ALA A 67 33.61 6.56 24.66
C ALA A 67 33.11 8.01 24.64
N ALA A 68 33.62 8.83 23.72
CA ALA A 68 33.20 10.22 23.56
C ALA A 68 31.71 10.32 23.20
N VAL A 69 31.25 9.52 22.24
CA VAL A 69 29.84 9.50 21.81
C VAL A 69 28.91 9.06 22.94
N ILE A 70 29.29 8.06 23.72
CA ILE A 70 28.48 7.62 24.88
C ILE A 70 28.39 8.70 25.95
N VAL A 71 29.51 9.36 26.27
CA VAL A 71 29.52 10.47 27.23
C VAL A 71 28.66 11.63 26.75
N LEU A 72 28.78 12.02 25.48
CA LEU A 72 27.95 13.09 24.89
C LEU A 72 26.46 12.72 24.88
N THR A 73 26.13 11.47 24.57
CA THR A 73 24.75 10.97 24.61
C THR A 73 24.19 10.98 26.03
N ALA A 74 24.96 10.50 27.01
CA ALA A 74 24.57 10.53 28.41
C ALA A 74 24.36 11.96 28.94
N LEU A 75 25.23 12.90 28.56
CA LEU A 75 25.08 14.32 28.86
C LEU A 75 23.82 14.91 28.21
N GLY A 76 23.55 14.59 26.95
CA GLY A 76 22.36 15.04 26.24
C GLY A 76 21.07 14.54 26.90
N VAL A 77 21.02 13.26 27.27
CA VAL A 77 19.90 12.67 28.02
C VAL A 77 19.77 13.31 29.41
N LEU A 78 20.88 13.56 30.10
CA LEU A 78 20.87 14.24 31.39
C LEU A 78 20.29 15.66 31.28
N VAL A 79 20.73 16.44 30.29
CA VAL A 79 20.19 17.78 30.02
C VAL A 79 18.70 17.71 29.71
N LEU A 80 18.28 16.78 28.86
CA LEU A 80 16.86 16.58 28.55
C LEU A 80 16.06 16.26 29.82
N LEU A 81 16.53 15.32 30.65
CA LEU A 81 15.88 14.97 31.92
C LEU A 81 15.81 16.17 32.87
N LEU A 82 16.88 16.97 32.98
CA LEU A 82 16.91 18.18 33.79
C LEU A 82 15.95 19.26 33.30
N VAL A 83 15.55 19.26 32.03
CA VAL A 83 14.53 20.17 31.49
C VAL A 83 13.12 19.59 31.71
N VAL A 84 12.95 18.30 31.44
CA VAL A 84 11.65 17.61 31.48
C VAL A 84 11.15 17.43 32.91
N LEU A 85 11.97 16.91 33.83
CA LEU A 85 11.55 16.60 35.20
C LEU A 85 11.00 17.84 35.94
N PRO A 86 11.69 19.00 35.97
CA PRO A 86 11.16 20.18 36.64
C PRO A 86 9.93 20.74 35.95
N LEU A 87 9.82 20.62 34.62
CA LEU A 87 8.62 21.03 33.91
C LEU A 87 7.43 20.18 34.35
N PHE A 88 7.56 18.86 34.39
CA PHE A 88 6.49 18.00 34.88
C PHE A 88 6.15 18.25 36.36
N GLN A 89 7.15 18.41 37.23
CA GLN A 89 6.93 18.65 38.66
C GLN A 89 6.26 20.01 38.92
N GLY A 90 6.77 21.07 38.30
CA GLY A 90 6.23 22.43 38.43
C GLY A 90 4.82 22.54 37.87
N GLN A 91 4.59 21.99 36.68
CA GLN A 91 3.28 22.06 36.02
C GLN A 91 2.22 21.22 36.75
N PHE A 92 2.59 20.04 37.27
CA PHE A 92 1.62 19.21 38.00
C PHE A 92 1.25 19.82 39.36
N THR A 93 2.24 20.41 40.05
CA THR A 93 2.00 21.11 41.32
C THR A 93 1.14 22.36 41.09
N GLU A 94 1.46 23.16 40.08
CA GLU A 94 0.68 24.35 39.74
C GLU A 94 -0.74 24.00 39.27
N LEU A 95 -0.89 22.93 38.46
CA LEU A 95 -2.20 22.40 38.09
C LEU A 95 -2.99 21.98 39.32
N SER A 96 -2.37 21.30 40.29
CA SER A 96 -3.08 20.86 41.50
C SER A 96 -3.58 22.06 42.34
N HIS A 97 -2.79 23.13 42.42
CA HIS A 97 -3.17 24.35 43.12
C HIS A 97 -4.21 25.19 42.35
N ARG A 98 -4.16 25.17 41.02
CA ARG A 98 -5.08 25.94 40.15
C ARG A 98 -6.27 25.13 39.64
N ALA A 99 -6.33 23.82 39.89
CA ALA A 99 -7.44 22.96 39.52
C ALA A 99 -8.79 23.51 39.98
N PRO A 100 -8.94 24.05 41.22
CA PRO A 100 -10.17 24.70 41.63
C PRO A 100 -10.55 25.90 40.75
N ALA A 101 -9.57 26.70 40.32
CA ALA A 101 -9.80 27.87 39.46
C ALA A 101 -10.14 27.49 38.00
N VAL A 102 -9.52 26.44 37.46
CA VAL A 102 -9.85 25.90 36.12
C VAL A 102 -11.26 25.33 36.11
N LEU A 103 -11.65 24.62 37.17
CA LEU A 103 -13.01 24.11 37.36
C LEU A 103 -14.02 25.26 37.44
N ASP A 104 -13.66 26.37 38.08
CA ASP A 104 -14.52 27.55 38.18
C ASP A 104 -14.68 28.27 36.83
N LEU A 105 -13.62 28.36 36.02
CA LEU A 105 -13.67 28.87 34.64
C LEU A 105 -14.53 28.00 33.72
N LEU A 106 -14.43 26.68 33.85
CA LEU A 106 -15.30 25.75 33.11
C LEU A 106 -16.77 25.96 33.48
N LYS A 107 -17.06 26.16 34.77
CA LYS A 107 -18.41 26.39 35.27
C LYS A 107 -19.00 27.74 34.85
N THR A 108 -18.20 28.79 34.88
CA THR A 108 -18.67 30.18 34.68
C THR A 108 -18.62 30.65 33.24
N ARG A 109 -17.71 30.12 32.41
CA ARG A 109 -17.60 30.50 30.98
C ARG A 109 -17.97 29.38 30.01
N PHE A 110 -17.48 28.16 30.23
CA PHE A 110 -17.60 27.10 29.24
C PHE A 110 -19.00 26.49 29.20
N VAL A 111 -19.57 26.11 30.36
CA VAL A 111 -20.93 25.53 30.42
C VAL A 111 -21.99 26.47 29.86
N PRO A 112 -22.02 27.77 30.23
CA PRO A 112 -23.01 28.69 29.66
C PRO A 112 -22.85 28.88 28.15
N TRP A 113 -21.61 28.96 27.66
CA TRP A 113 -21.35 29.06 26.22
C TRP A 113 -21.78 27.79 25.47
N LEU A 114 -21.51 26.60 26.03
CA LEU A 114 -21.90 25.31 25.45
C LEU A 114 -23.43 25.17 25.41
N GLN A 115 -24.10 25.52 26.50
CA GLN A 115 -25.57 25.56 26.56
C GLN A 115 -26.15 26.56 25.56
N GLN A 116 -25.59 27.77 25.44
CA GLN A 116 -26.10 28.79 24.52
C GLN A 116 -25.83 28.46 23.05
N THR A 117 -24.72 27.79 22.73
CA THR A 117 -24.31 27.52 21.34
C THR A 117 -24.88 26.20 20.81
N PHE A 118 -24.93 25.17 21.66
CA PHE A 118 -25.29 23.81 21.24
C PHE A 118 -26.52 23.25 21.97
N GLY A 119 -27.06 23.93 22.99
CA GLY A 119 -28.24 23.47 23.74
C GLY A 119 -28.00 22.21 24.60
N ILE A 120 -26.75 21.82 24.81
CA ILE A 120 -26.39 20.62 25.57
C ILE A 120 -26.33 20.97 27.06
N ASP A 121 -27.20 20.34 27.85
CA ASP A 121 -27.21 20.49 29.30
C ASP A 121 -26.17 19.55 29.91
N PHE A 122 -25.05 20.11 30.37
CA PHE A 122 -23.92 19.33 30.88
C PHE A 122 -23.89 19.41 32.41
N ASP A 123 -24.14 18.28 33.08
CA ASP A 123 -24.12 18.21 34.55
C ASP A 123 -22.68 18.26 35.07
N LEU A 124 -22.19 19.49 35.20
CA LEU A 124 -20.85 19.78 35.69
C LEU A 124 -20.68 19.42 37.17
N ALA A 125 -21.78 19.34 37.94
CA ALA A 125 -21.73 18.94 39.34
C ALA A 125 -21.39 17.46 39.48
N ALA A 126 -21.94 16.60 38.62
CA ALA A 126 -21.59 15.19 38.57
C ALA A 126 -20.12 14.96 38.14
N LEU A 127 -19.64 15.72 37.16
CA LEU A 127 -18.23 15.67 36.72
C LEU A 127 -17.29 16.16 37.82
N MET A 128 -17.63 17.27 38.50
CA MET A 128 -16.84 17.78 39.63
C MET A 128 -16.83 16.79 40.78
N ALA A 129 -17.96 16.19 41.14
CA ALA A 129 -18.02 15.17 42.19
C ALA A 129 -17.11 13.99 41.85
N TRP A 130 -17.19 13.46 40.62
CA TRP A 130 -16.34 12.36 40.15
C TRP A 130 -14.85 12.74 40.12
N LEU A 131 -14.49 13.93 39.64
CA LEU A 131 -13.10 14.41 39.61
C LEU A 131 -12.55 14.62 41.02
N THR A 132 -13.33 15.25 41.90
CA THR A 132 -12.91 15.55 43.28
C THR A 132 -12.76 14.26 44.08
N GLU A 133 -13.65 13.29 43.90
CA GLU A 133 -13.54 11.96 44.50
C GLU A 133 -12.27 11.22 44.02
N LYS A 134 -12.00 11.23 42.71
CA LYS A 134 -10.81 10.57 42.14
C LYS A 134 -9.51 11.26 42.52
N VAL A 135 -9.49 12.59 42.59
CA VAL A 135 -8.31 13.36 43.03
C VAL A 135 -8.11 13.24 44.54
N ALA A 136 -9.16 13.17 45.35
CA ALA A 136 -9.04 12.93 46.79
C ALA A 136 -8.58 11.50 47.12
N GLN A 137 -9.05 10.49 46.37
CA GLN A 137 -8.63 9.09 46.52
C GLN A 137 -7.23 8.82 45.94
N ASN A 138 -6.86 9.45 44.81
CA ASN A 138 -5.57 9.20 44.13
C ASN A 138 -4.49 10.27 44.38
N GLY A 139 -4.84 11.42 44.97
CA GLY A 139 -3.96 12.57 45.17
C GLY A 139 -2.79 12.32 46.13
N THR A 140 -2.86 11.26 46.93
CA THR A 140 -1.75 10.72 47.74
C THR A 140 -1.34 9.31 47.33
N ALA A 141 -2.09 8.62 46.46
CA ALA A 141 -1.81 7.24 46.03
C ALA A 141 -0.64 7.12 45.03
N TRP A 142 -0.25 8.22 44.37
CA TRP A 142 0.95 8.25 43.54
C TRP A 142 2.25 8.29 44.36
N LEU A 143 2.22 8.73 45.63
CA LEU A 143 3.38 8.78 46.53
C LEU A 143 3.90 7.36 46.91
N PRO A 144 3.04 6.41 47.35
CA PRO A 144 3.45 5.02 47.57
C PRO A 144 3.86 4.30 46.28
N SER A 145 3.33 4.72 45.13
CA SER A 145 3.72 4.18 43.81
C SER A 145 5.19 4.51 43.47
N LEU A 146 5.70 5.64 43.94
CA LEU A 146 7.13 6.00 43.88
C LEU A 146 7.98 5.18 44.87
N GLN A 147 7.44 4.80 46.04
CA GLN A 147 8.14 3.94 47.01
C GLN A 147 8.18 2.47 46.58
N THR A 148 7.10 1.93 46.02
CA THR A 148 7.09 0.60 45.36
C THR A 148 7.96 0.60 44.09
N GLY A 149 8.19 1.80 43.55
CA GLY A 149 9.21 2.11 42.58
C GLY A 149 10.64 1.76 43.03
N ALA A 150 10.97 1.58 44.31
CA ALA A 150 12.34 1.24 44.71
C ALA A 150 12.86 -0.08 44.09
N ILE A 151 12.01 -1.10 43.94
CA ILE A 151 12.38 -2.37 43.27
C ILE A 151 12.38 -2.19 41.73
N ALA A 152 11.44 -1.41 41.19
CA ALA A 152 11.40 -1.05 39.77
C ALA A 152 12.57 -0.14 39.36
N VAL A 153 13.08 0.69 40.27
CA VAL A 153 14.22 1.59 40.12
C VAL A 153 15.49 0.76 40.07
N VAL A 154 15.63 -0.31 40.84
CA VAL A 154 16.78 -1.23 40.69
C VAL A 154 16.78 -1.88 39.30
N GLY A 155 15.64 -2.37 38.82
CA GLY A 155 15.52 -2.92 37.45
C GLY A 155 15.73 -1.87 36.35
N MET A 156 15.21 -0.65 36.55
CA MET A 156 15.39 0.48 35.64
C MET A 156 16.84 0.96 35.62
N LEU A 157 17.50 1.05 36.78
CA LEU A 157 18.92 1.42 36.91
C LEU A 157 19.83 0.35 36.31
N ALA A 158 19.52 -0.94 36.50
CA ALA A 158 20.23 -2.04 35.86
C ALA A 158 20.12 -1.93 34.33
N ASN A 159 18.91 -1.71 33.80
CA ASN A 159 18.70 -1.49 32.37
C ASN A 159 19.41 -0.23 31.87
N LEU A 160 19.34 0.87 32.62
CA LEU A 160 19.94 2.16 32.26
C LEU A 160 21.47 2.14 32.33
N LEU A 161 22.06 1.30 33.17
CA LEU A 161 23.50 1.02 33.20
C LEU A 161 23.92 0.06 32.09
N LEU A 162 23.08 -0.93 31.77
CA LEU A 162 23.40 -1.95 30.76
C LEU A 162 23.37 -1.36 29.33
N ILE A 163 22.47 -0.43 29.03
CA ILE A 163 22.38 0.23 27.72
C ILE A 163 23.72 0.83 27.26
N PRO A 164 24.39 1.72 28.02
CA PRO A 164 25.67 2.30 27.61
C PRO A 164 26.79 1.26 27.54
N ILE A 165 26.76 0.22 28.38
CA ILE A 165 27.73 -0.89 28.31
C ILE A 165 27.56 -1.66 27.00
N VAL A 166 26.33 -2.07 26.67
CA VAL A 166 26.03 -2.79 25.43
C VAL A 166 26.36 -1.90 24.22
N MET A 167 25.95 -0.64 24.25
CA MET A 167 26.26 0.34 23.22
C MET A 167 27.77 0.49 23.01
N PHE A 168 28.59 0.50 24.09
CA PHE A 168 30.04 0.56 23.99
C PHE A 168 30.62 -0.62 23.21
N TYR A 169 30.26 -1.85 23.59
CA TYR A 169 30.76 -3.03 22.90
C TYR A 169 30.25 -3.13 21.46
N LEU A 170 28.97 -2.82 21.23
CA LEU A 170 28.39 -2.86 19.89
C LEU A 170 28.99 -1.81 18.97
N LEU A 171 29.19 -0.56 19.42
CA LEU A 171 29.85 0.47 18.61
C LEU A 171 31.31 0.13 18.33
N ARG A 172 32.05 -0.33 19.34
CA ARG A 172 33.47 -0.63 19.19
C ARG A 172 33.70 -1.81 18.23
N ASP A 173 32.93 -2.88 18.38
CA ASP A 173 33.17 -4.16 17.71
C ASP A 173 32.17 -4.45 16.56
N TRP A 174 31.39 -3.45 16.13
CA TRP A 174 30.29 -3.60 15.16
C TRP A 174 30.73 -4.34 13.89
N ASP A 175 31.74 -3.81 13.19
CA ASP A 175 32.19 -4.32 11.89
C ASP A 175 32.75 -5.74 12.00
N ASP A 176 33.53 -6.00 13.04
CA ASP A 176 34.09 -7.32 13.33
C ASP A 176 33.00 -8.34 13.66
N MET A 177 31.98 -7.94 14.41
CA MET A 177 30.85 -8.80 14.77
C MET A 177 30.02 -9.15 13.53
N VAL A 178 29.69 -8.18 12.70
CA VAL A 178 28.95 -8.40 11.45
C VAL A 178 29.74 -9.31 10.50
N ALA A 179 31.05 -9.07 10.33
CA ALA A 179 31.91 -9.90 9.50
C ALA A 179 31.91 -11.37 9.96
N ARG A 180 32.01 -11.61 11.28
CA ARG A 180 31.94 -12.97 11.85
C ARG A 180 30.58 -13.61 11.65
N ILE A 181 29.48 -12.88 11.84
CA ILE A 181 28.11 -13.42 11.62
C ILE A 181 27.94 -13.85 10.17
N VAL A 182 28.44 -13.08 9.21
CA VAL A 182 28.40 -13.44 7.78
C VAL A 182 29.17 -14.74 7.51
N THR A 183 30.24 -15.04 8.24
CA THR A 183 30.97 -16.32 8.08
C THR A 183 30.20 -17.55 8.56
N LEU A 184 29.17 -17.39 9.39
CA LEU A 184 28.31 -18.49 9.84
C LEU A 184 27.31 -18.93 8.75
N ALA A 185 27.06 -18.07 7.75
CA ALA A 185 26.16 -18.39 6.65
C ALA A 185 26.77 -19.48 5.74
N PRO A 186 25.99 -20.52 5.35
CA PRO A 186 26.44 -21.48 4.35
C PRO A 186 26.86 -20.77 3.06
N ARG A 187 27.99 -21.18 2.45
CA ARG A 187 28.52 -20.53 1.23
C ARG A 187 27.51 -20.41 0.10
N ARG A 188 26.55 -21.32 0.00
CA ARG A 188 25.46 -21.30 -1.00
C ARG A 188 24.46 -20.15 -0.79
N TRP A 189 24.34 -19.63 0.43
CA TRP A 189 23.36 -18.63 0.82
C TRP A 189 24.00 -17.28 1.15
N LEU A 190 25.32 -17.16 1.02
CA LEU A 190 26.06 -15.96 1.40
C LEU A 190 25.57 -14.72 0.63
N ASP A 191 25.32 -14.84 -0.67
CA ASP A 191 24.75 -13.76 -1.49
C ASP A 191 23.33 -13.37 -1.04
N THR A 192 22.54 -14.34 -0.58
CA THR A 192 21.18 -14.09 -0.09
C THR A 192 21.22 -13.42 1.28
N VAL A 193 22.00 -13.94 2.22
CA VAL A 193 22.14 -13.36 3.58
C VAL A 193 22.71 -11.94 3.51
N THR A 194 23.72 -11.71 2.67
CA THR A 194 24.29 -10.36 2.51
C THR A 194 23.34 -9.40 1.82
N ARG A 195 22.55 -9.84 0.83
CA ARG A 195 21.48 -9.02 0.23
C ARG A 195 20.43 -8.64 1.27
N ILE A 196 19.88 -9.62 1.99
CA ILE A 196 18.85 -9.39 3.02
C ILE A 196 19.37 -8.45 4.11
N ALA A 197 20.62 -8.65 4.56
CA ALA A 197 21.23 -7.78 5.56
C ALA A 197 21.35 -6.33 5.07
N ARG A 198 21.76 -6.10 3.81
CA ARG A 198 21.80 -4.75 3.22
C ARG A 198 20.42 -4.13 3.05
N ASP A 199 19.42 -4.92 2.67
CA ASP A 199 18.04 -4.44 2.53
C ASP A 199 17.47 -4.03 3.90
N MET A 200 17.70 -4.84 4.93
CA MET A 200 17.33 -4.51 6.32
C MET A 200 18.06 -3.26 6.81
N ASP A 201 19.37 -3.16 6.58
CA ASP A 201 20.19 -1.99 6.95
C ASP A 201 19.68 -0.72 6.27
N THR A 202 19.42 -0.77 4.96
CA THR A 202 18.92 0.39 4.20
C THR A 202 17.59 0.87 4.75
N VAL A 203 16.64 -0.04 5.02
CA VAL A 203 15.31 0.31 5.53
C VAL A 203 15.39 0.94 6.92
N VAL A 204 16.19 0.36 7.82
CA VAL A 204 16.35 0.87 9.20
C VAL A 204 17.08 2.21 9.19
N GLY A 205 18.16 2.31 8.41
CA GLY A 205 18.96 3.53 8.28
C GLY A 205 18.17 4.69 7.69
N GLU A 206 17.39 4.47 6.62
CA GLU A 206 16.53 5.51 6.03
C GLU A 206 15.44 5.96 7.01
N PHE A 207 14.76 5.01 7.68
CA PHE A 207 13.73 5.33 8.66
C PHE A 207 14.28 6.15 9.83
N LEU A 208 15.38 5.72 10.45
CA LEU A 208 15.94 6.39 11.63
C LEU A 208 16.47 7.78 11.28
N ARG A 209 17.14 7.96 10.13
CA ARG A 209 17.61 9.29 9.68
C ARG A 209 16.44 10.22 9.39
N GLY A 210 15.41 9.71 8.72
CA GLY A 210 14.17 10.45 8.47
C GLY A 210 13.50 10.88 9.79
N GLN A 211 13.36 9.95 10.74
CA GLN A 211 12.71 10.23 12.02
C GLN A 211 13.48 11.23 12.89
N LEU A 212 14.81 11.14 12.92
CA LEU A 212 15.64 12.13 13.62
C LEU A 212 15.48 13.52 13.00
N ALA A 213 15.37 13.62 11.67
CA ALA A 213 15.10 14.88 10.99
C ALA A 213 13.70 15.41 11.30
N VAL A 214 12.69 14.54 11.39
CA VAL A 214 11.32 14.89 11.82
C VAL A 214 11.35 15.45 13.24
N MET A 215 11.98 14.75 14.19
CA MET A 215 12.07 15.18 15.59
C MET A 215 12.72 16.56 15.73
N ALA A 216 13.82 16.79 15.02
CA ALA A 216 14.51 18.08 15.04
C ALA A 216 13.64 19.20 14.42
N THR A 217 12.99 18.91 13.29
CA THR A 217 12.11 19.86 12.60
C THR A 217 10.91 20.24 13.46
N LEU A 218 10.23 19.26 14.07
CA LEU A 218 9.09 19.50 14.95
C LEU A 218 9.49 20.20 16.25
N SER A 219 10.64 19.83 16.84
CA SER A 219 11.15 20.50 18.03
C SER A 219 11.35 21.99 17.76
N LEU A 220 11.97 22.32 16.63
CA LEU A 220 12.20 23.70 16.21
C LEU A 220 10.89 24.41 15.88
N TYR A 221 10.00 23.77 15.11
CA TYR A 221 8.71 24.33 14.73
C TYR A 221 7.88 24.70 15.96
N TYR A 222 7.68 23.78 16.90
CA TYR A 222 6.86 24.02 18.08
C TYR A 222 7.53 25.01 19.04
N ALA A 223 8.85 24.93 19.23
CA ALA A 223 9.55 25.90 20.07
C ALA A 223 9.39 27.33 19.53
N LEU A 224 9.56 27.54 18.22
CA LEU A 224 9.46 28.87 17.61
C LEU A 224 8.02 29.39 17.55
N THR A 225 7.08 28.55 17.15
CA THR A 225 5.68 28.97 16.99
C THR A 225 4.98 29.22 18.32
N LEU A 226 5.20 28.38 19.34
CA LEU A 226 4.68 28.63 20.69
C LEU A 226 5.35 29.85 21.33
N TRP A 227 6.64 30.07 21.08
CA TRP A 227 7.34 31.25 21.55
C TRP A 227 6.79 32.52 20.88
N ALA A 228 6.52 32.46 19.58
CA ALA A 228 5.87 33.55 18.85
C ALA A 228 4.44 33.83 19.34
N ALA A 229 3.73 32.82 19.84
CA ALA A 229 2.44 33.01 20.51
C ALA A 229 2.59 33.65 21.91
N GLY A 230 3.80 33.70 22.46
CA GLY A 230 4.10 34.25 23.78
C GLY A 230 3.98 33.25 24.92
N LEU A 231 4.01 31.94 24.66
CA LEU A 231 3.89 30.90 25.69
C LEU A 231 5.20 30.79 26.50
N ASP A 232 5.14 30.89 27.83
CA ASP A 232 6.34 30.97 28.70
C ASP A 232 7.20 29.70 28.64
N TYR A 233 6.57 28.54 28.45
CA TYR A 233 7.22 27.22 28.38
C TYR A 233 7.38 26.70 26.94
N ALA A 234 7.38 27.60 25.95
CA ALA A 234 7.44 27.23 24.53
C ALA A 234 8.62 26.32 24.17
N LEU A 235 9.85 26.68 24.59
CA LEU A 235 11.06 25.92 24.26
C LEU A 235 11.03 24.48 24.82
N PRO A 236 10.84 24.25 26.13
CA PRO A 236 10.85 22.90 26.66
C PRO A 236 9.66 22.07 26.17
N ILE A 237 8.47 22.66 26.00
CA ILE A 237 7.30 21.96 25.42
C ILE A 237 7.58 21.58 23.96
N GLY A 238 8.15 22.49 23.17
CA GLY A 238 8.49 22.23 21.77
C GLY A 238 9.51 21.09 21.63
N ILE A 239 10.59 21.11 22.41
CA ILE A 239 11.59 20.03 22.44
C ILE A 239 10.95 18.70 22.83
N VAL A 240 10.13 18.67 23.90
CA VAL A 240 9.46 17.44 24.34
C VAL A 240 8.54 16.90 23.25
N THR A 241 7.72 17.76 22.65
CA THR A 241 6.78 17.40 21.57
C THR A 241 7.51 16.79 20.39
N GLY A 242 8.58 17.45 19.93
CA GLY A 242 9.38 16.98 18.81
C GLY A 242 10.17 15.71 19.11
N VAL A 243 10.81 15.59 20.28
CA VAL A 243 11.54 14.37 20.65
C VAL A 243 10.59 13.17 20.81
N LEU A 244 9.44 13.37 21.46
CA LEU A 244 8.46 12.30 21.67
C LEU A 244 7.69 11.92 20.40
N SER A 245 7.78 12.71 19.33
CA SER A 245 7.22 12.35 18.02
C SER A 245 7.84 11.09 17.42
N PHE A 246 8.98 10.61 17.95
CA PHE A 246 9.54 9.30 17.60
C PHE A 246 8.52 8.17 17.81
N VAL A 247 7.69 8.27 18.85
CA VAL A 247 6.58 7.34 19.07
C VAL A 247 5.32 7.94 18.43
N PRO A 248 4.67 7.22 17.49
CA PRO A 248 3.48 7.72 16.83
C PRO A 248 2.41 8.19 17.82
N PHE A 249 1.83 9.37 17.56
CA PHE A 249 0.79 10.04 18.35
C PHE A 249 1.19 10.50 19.77
N LEU A 250 2.25 9.93 20.37
CA LEU A 250 2.65 10.26 21.74
C LEU A 250 3.16 11.70 21.85
N GLY A 251 4.05 12.11 20.94
CA GLY A 251 4.62 13.45 20.93
C GLY A 251 3.56 14.53 20.77
N PHE A 252 2.70 14.40 19.77
CA PHE A 252 1.56 15.31 19.57
C PHE A 252 0.62 15.32 20.77
N GLY A 253 0.15 14.15 21.22
CA GLY A 253 -0.84 14.06 22.29
C GLY A 253 -0.36 14.70 23.59
N LEU A 254 0.85 14.35 24.03
CA LEU A 254 1.43 14.91 25.25
C LEU A 254 1.79 16.40 25.08
N GLY A 255 2.35 16.78 23.92
CA GLY A 255 2.67 18.17 23.60
C GLY A 255 1.46 19.09 23.65
N VAL A 256 0.36 18.72 22.98
CA VAL A 256 -0.90 19.47 22.98
C VAL A 256 -1.42 19.63 24.40
N VAL A 257 -1.46 18.55 25.17
CA VAL A 257 -1.99 18.59 26.55
C VAL A 257 -1.17 19.55 27.39
N LEU A 258 0.16 19.46 27.36
CA LEU A 258 1.05 20.35 28.11
C LEU A 258 0.92 21.81 27.65
N ALA A 259 0.88 22.04 26.34
CA ALA A 259 0.78 23.39 25.78
C ALA A 259 -0.55 24.06 26.09
N LEU A 260 -1.67 23.33 25.93
CA LEU A 260 -3.01 23.85 26.26
C LEU A 260 -3.17 24.07 27.76
N LEU A 261 -2.61 23.20 28.59
CA LEU A 261 -2.61 23.37 30.04
C LEU A 261 -1.85 24.65 30.43
N VAL A 262 -0.64 24.86 29.91
CA VAL A 262 0.11 26.10 30.15
C VAL A 262 -0.65 27.31 29.61
N ALA A 263 -1.22 27.21 28.40
CA ALA A 263 -1.98 28.31 27.79
C ALA A 263 -3.21 28.70 28.61
N LEU A 264 -3.96 27.73 29.14
CA LEU A 264 -5.13 27.97 30.00
C LEU A 264 -4.75 28.64 31.33
N LEU A 265 -3.56 28.36 31.85
CA LEU A 265 -3.07 28.95 33.10
C LEU A 265 -2.41 30.31 32.89
N GLN A 266 -1.87 30.57 31.70
CA GLN A 266 -1.12 31.78 31.36
C GLN A 266 -2.01 32.88 30.76
N TYR A 267 -2.89 32.54 29.81
CA TYR A 267 -3.75 33.51 29.14
C TYR A 267 -5.08 33.68 29.89
N THR A 268 -5.61 34.92 29.87
CA THR A 268 -6.91 35.25 30.48
C THR A 268 -8.06 35.21 29.47
N ASP A 269 -7.72 35.23 28.18
CA ASP A 269 -8.60 35.21 27.03
C ASP A 269 -8.50 33.88 26.27
N TRP A 270 -9.61 33.49 25.62
CA TRP A 270 -9.67 32.27 24.81
C TRP A 270 -8.87 32.38 23.50
N ILE A 271 -8.48 33.60 23.09
CA ILE A 271 -7.77 33.82 21.83
C ILE A 271 -6.35 33.25 21.93
N GLY A 272 -5.65 33.49 23.05
CA GLY A 272 -4.34 32.87 23.32
C GLY A 272 -4.39 31.33 23.28
N VAL A 273 -5.40 30.72 23.93
CA VAL A 273 -5.61 29.27 23.92
C VAL A 273 -5.92 28.76 22.49
N ALA A 274 -6.74 29.49 21.74
CA ALA A 274 -7.08 29.16 20.36
C ALA A 274 -5.86 29.24 19.42
N TRP A 275 -4.94 30.19 19.63
CA TRP A 275 -3.68 30.25 18.89
C TRP A 275 -2.81 29.03 19.14
N VAL A 276 -2.66 28.61 20.40
CA VAL A 276 -1.90 27.41 20.76
C VAL A 276 -2.53 26.15 20.14
N ALA A 277 -3.86 26.01 20.22
CA ALA A 277 -4.57 24.91 19.56
C ALA A 277 -4.38 24.93 18.03
N GLY A 278 -4.44 26.12 17.41
CA GLY A 278 -4.22 26.32 15.98
C GLY A 278 -2.80 25.96 15.54
N ILE A 279 -1.78 26.32 16.33
CA ILE A 279 -0.38 25.93 16.09
C ILE A 279 -0.23 24.41 16.10
N TYR A 280 -0.85 23.72 17.06
CA TYR A 280 -0.79 22.26 17.11
C TYR A 280 -1.53 21.60 15.95
N LEU A 281 -2.70 22.10 15.58
CA LEU A 281 -3.43 21.60 14.43
C LEU A 281 -2.65 21.79 13.13
N ALA A 282 -2.08 22.98 12.92
CA ALA A 282 -1.23 23.29 11.77
C ALA A 282 0.03 22.41 11.76
N GLY A 283 0.67 22.22 12.92
CA GLY A 283 1.82 21.34 13.09
C GLY A 283 1.49 19.89 12.75
N GLN A 284 0.35 19.36 13.20
CA GLN A 284 -0.08 18.00 12.88
C GLN A 284 -0.34 17.79 11.39
N VAL A 285 -0.96 18.76 10.72
CA VAL A 285 -1.18 18.72 9.27
C VAL A 285 0.16 18.78 8.54
N LEU A 286 1.05 19.69 8.95
CA LEU A 286 2.38 19.83 8.37
C LEU A 286 3.21 18.55 8.56
N GLU A 287 3.17 17.94 9.75
CA GLU A 287 3.79 16.66 10.05
C GLU A 287 3.27 15.57 9.12
N SER A 288 1.95 15.39 9.09
CA SER A 288 1.31 14.26 8.43
C SER A 288 1.40 14.31 6.90
N TYR A 289 1.28 15.50 6.30
CA TYR A 289 1.18 15.66 4.84
C TYR A 289 2.47 16.17 4.18
N VAL A 290 3.39 16.77 4.93
CA VAL A 290 4.57 17.41 4.35
C VAL A 290 5.88 16.87 4.93
N ILE A 291 6.05 16.94 6.25
CA ILE A 291 7.34 16.62 6.89
C ILE A 291 7.59 15.11 6.84
N THR A 292 6.69 14.29 7.39
CA THR A 292 6.88 12.84 7.46
C THR A 292 6.99 12.21 6.06
N PRO A 293 6.12 12.52 5.08
CA PRO A 293 6.25 11.97 3.72
C PRO A 293 7.54 12.40 3.00
N ARG A 294 8.08 13.60 3.25
CA ARG A 294 9.31 14.07 2.60
C ARG A 294 10.58 13.56 3.28
N LEU A 295 10.58 13.43 4.60
CA LEU A 295 11.78 13.09 5.38
C LEU A 295 11.91 11.58 5.61
N VAL A 296 10.81 10.87 5.85
CA VAL A 296 10.80 9.41 6.10
C VAL A 296 10.43 8.63 4.84
N GLY A 297 9.63 9.22 3.93
CA GLY A 297 9.21 8.60 2.67
C GLY A 297 8.12 7.53 2.84
N GLU A 298 7.35 7.24 1.79
CA GLU A 298 6.34 6.16 1.76
C GLU A 298 6.96 4.73 1.80
N ARG A 299 8.27 4.62 2.05
CA ARG A 299 9.06 3.40 1.82
C ARG A 299 8.88 2.31 2.86
N VAL A 300 8.40 2.63 4.05
CA VAL A 300 8.19 1.61 5.09
C VAL A 300 7.02 0.68 4.70
N GLY A 301 6.06 1.17 3.90
CA GLY A 301 5.01 0.34 3.29
C GLY A 301 4.12 -0.44 4.27
N LEU A 302 4.16 -0.09 5.57
CA LEU A 302 3.36 -0.73 6.61
C LEU A 302 1.96 -0.13 6.60
N HIS A 303 0.95 -0.98 6.49
CA HIS A 303 -0.43 -0.58 6.68
C HIS A 303 -0.63 0.00 8.11
N PRO A 304 -1.46 1.04 8.33
CA PRO A 304 -1.64 1.63 9.67
C PRO A 304 -2.00 0.61 10.77
N VAL A 305 -2.81 -0.39 10.44
CA VAL A 305 -3.15 -1.50 11.36
C VAL A 305 -1.92 -2.32 11.74
N ALA A 306 -0.99 -2.55 10.82
CA ALA A 306 0.26 -3.27 11.11
C ALA A 306 1.17 -2.45 12.03
N VAL A 307 1.17 -1.12 11.90
CA VAL A 307 1.89 -0.22 12.81
C VAL A 307 1.29 -0.27 14.22
N ILE A 308 -0.04 -0.18 14.35
CA ILE A 308 -0.73 -0.28 15.64
C ILE A 308 -0.46 -1.65 16.28
N PHE A 309 -0.57 -2.73 15.50
CA PHE A 309 -0.26 -4.08 15.97
C PHE A 309 1.20 -4.19 16.42
N ALA A 310 2.15 -3.66 15.64
CA ALA A 310 3.57 -3.68 16.00
C ALA A 310 3.84 -2.92 17.30
N LEU A 311 3.25 -1.73 17.47
CA LEU A 311 3.37 -0.94 18.70
C LEU A 311 2.86 -1.72 19.91
N ALA A 312 1.71 -2.38 19.79
CA ALA A 312 1.14 -3.20 20.86
C ALA A 312 1.97 -4.47 21.12
N ALA A 313 2.36 -5.19 20.08
CA ALA A 313 3.08 -6.45 20.18
C ALA A 313 4.50 -6.26 20.75
N PHE A 314 5.28 -5.34 20.16
CA PHE A 314 6.62 -5.05 20.67
C PHE A 314 6.57 -4.31 22.01
N GLY A 315 5.57 -3.47 22.24
CA GLY A 315 5.32 -2.85 23.55
C GLY A 315 5.06 -3.87 24.66
N GLN A 316 4.32 -4.94 24.36
CA GLN A 316 4.10 -6.03 25.32
C GLN A 316 5.37 -6.87 25.55
N LEU A 317 6.18 -7.11 24.51
CA LEU A 317 7.37 -7.96 24.59
C LEU A 317 8.57 -7.27 25.27
N PHE A 318 8.81 -6.00 24.93
CA PHE A 318 10.02 -5.27 25.31
C PHE A 318 9.72 -3.93 26.02
N GLY A 319 8.47 -3.73 26.48
CA GLY A 319 8.05 -2.51 27.17
C GLY A 319 8.18 -1.26 26.29
N PHE A 320 8.53 -0.13 26.92
CA PHE A 320 8.66 1.16 26.23
C PHE A 320 9.70 1.13 25.08
N VAL A 321 10.81 0.41 25.27
CA VAL A 321 11.83 0.23 24.22
C VAL A 321 11.25 -0.49 23.02
N GLY A 322 10.36 -1.47 23.24
CA GLY A 322 9.65 -2.16 22.17
C GLY A 322 8.72 -1.24 21.39
N VAL A 323 8.02 -0.32 22.06
CA VAL A 323 7.19 0.70 21.40
C VAL A 323 8.05 1.62 20.53
N LEU A 324 9.19 2.09 21.07
CA LEU A 324 10.17 2.88 20.34
C LEU A 324 10.62 2.14 19.07
N LEU A 325 10.98 0.88 19.22
CA LEU A 325 11.50 0.04 18.14
C LEU A 325 10.44 -0.58 17.24
N ALA A 326 9.16 -0.36 17.50
CA ALA A 326 8.10 -1.14 16.86
C ALA A 326 8.09 -0.99 15.34
N VAL A 327 8.22 0.24 14.85
CA VAL A 327 8.21 0.54 13.41
C VAL A 327 9.44 -0.04 12.69
N PRO A 328 10.69 0.21 13.12
CA PRO A 328 11.85 -0.38 12.44
C PRO A 328 11.90 -1.90 12.58
N LEU A 329 11.54 -2.48 13.73
CA LEU A 329 11.47 -3.94 13.90
C LEU A 329 10.37 -4.56 13.04
N ALA A 330 9.21 -3.91 12.90
CA ALA A 330 8.16 -4.37 11.99
C ALA A 330 8.60 -4.31 10.53
N ALA A 331 9.37 -3.29 10.14
CA ALA A 331 9.92 -3.18 8.79
C ALA A 331 10.94 -4.29 8.51
N ILE A 332 11.86 -4.56 9.45
CA ILE A 332 12.80 -5.70 9.37
C ILE A 332 12.04 -7.03 9.28
N LEU A 333 11.03 -7.21 10.15
CA LEU A 333 10.22 -8.43 10.16
C LEU A 333 9.48 -8.60 8.84
N LEU A 334 8.96 -7.51 8.26
CA LEU A 334 8.30 -7.55 6.95
C LEU A 334 9.26 -7.96 5.83
N VAL A 335 10.49 -7.44 5.82
CA VAL A 335 11.53 -7.86 4.86
C VAL A 335 11.87 -9.35 5.06
N ALA A 336 12.06 -9.79 6.31
CA ALA A 336 12.32 -11.19 6.63
C ALA A 336 11.17 -12.11 6.20
N LEU A 337 9.93 -11.72 6.46
CA LEU A 337 8.74 -12.49 6.09
C LEU A 337 8.53 -12.54 4.57
N ARG A 338 8.86 -11.47 3.85
CA ARG A 338 8.82 -11.46 2.37
C ARG A 338 9.82 -12.46 1.79
N GLU A 339 11.04 -12.50 2.29
CA GLU A 339 12.05 -13.47 1.86
C GLU A 339 11.74 -14.89 2.34
N LEU A 340 11.21 -15.05 3.55
CA LEU A 340 10.76 -16.36 4.03
C LEU A 340 9.62 -16.90 3.15
N ARG A 341 8.70 -16.03 2.74
CA ARG A 341 7.60 -16.36 1.84
C ARG A 341 8.12 -16.77 0.47
N SER A 342 9.09 -16.05 -0.12
CA SER A 342 9.65 -16.40 -1.41
C SER A 342 10.35 -17.76 -1.38
N VAL A 343 11.08 -18.06 -0.30
CA VAL A 343 11.70 -19.38 -0.07
C VAL A 343 10.65 -20.47 0.15
N TYR A 344 9.58 -20.18 0.89
CA TYR A 344 8.47 -21.10 1.12
C TYR A 344 7.74 -21.43 -0.19
N GLU A 345 7.38 -20.42 -0.99
CA GLU A 345 6.69 -20.60 -2.27
C GLU A 345 7.56 -21.34 -3.31
N ALA A 346 8.88 -21.17 -3.23
CA ALA A 346 9.84 -21.91 -4.07
C ALA A 346 10.13 -23.34 -3.57
N SER A 347 9.63 -23.73 -2.39
CA SER A 347 9.91 -25.05 -1.81
C SER A 347 9.01 -26.15 -2.39
N ASP A 348 9.54 -27.37 -2.47
CA ASP A 348 8.78 -28.59 -2.86
C ASP A 348 7.58 -28.86 -1.95
N PHE A 349 7.60 -28.30 -0.73
CA PHE A 349 6.50 -28.37 0.21
C PHE A 349 5.29 -27.54 -0.25
N TYR A 350 5.53 -26.31 -0.75
CA TYR A 350 4.46 -25.47 -1.30
C TYR A 350 4.00 -25.92 -2.69
N ALA A 351 4.92 -26.38 -3.53
CA ALA A 351 4.62 -26.85 -4.88
C ALA A 351 3.85 -28.19 -4.93
N GLY A 352 3.56 -28.81 -3.79
CA GLY A 352 2.78 -30.05 -3.70
C GLY A 352 3.54 -31.32 -4.12
N SER A 353 4.82 -31.21 -4.47
CA SER A 353 5.69 -32.34 -4.86
C SER A 353 6.13 -33.19 -3.66
N TYR A 354 5.94 -32.70 -2.45
CA TYR A 354 6.33 -33.39 -1.20
C TYR A 354 5.59 -34.71 -0.95
N ASN A 355 4.37 -34.88 -1.47
CA ASN A 355 3.54 -36.08 -1.32
C ASN A 355 3.36 -36.87 -2.63
N ALA A 356 4.14 -36.59 -3.68
CA ALA A 356 4.10 -37.34 -4.93
C ALA A 356 4.83 -38.70 -4.82
N GLY A 357 4.47 -39.49 -3.82
CA GLY A 357 4.65 -40.93 -3.81
C GLY A 357 3.30 -41.56 -4.15
N SER A 358 3.27 -42.33 -5.24
CA SER A 358 2.11 -43.07 -5.79
C SER A 358 0.91 -42.23 -6.18
N PHE A 359 0.79 -41.85 -7.45
CA PHE A 359 -0.43 -42.08 -8.26
C PHE A 359 -0.04 -41.94 -9.73
N ASP A 360 0.28 -43.08 -10.33
CA ASP A 360 0.28 -43.22 -11.78
C ASP A 360 -1.16 -43.19 -12.30
N SER A 361 -1.31 -42.63 -13.50
CA SER A 361 -2.46 -42.71 -14.41
C SER A 361 -3.78 -42.00 -14.03
N ALA A 362 -3.97 -40.81 -14.61
CA ALA A 362 -5.21 -40.50 -15.33
C ALA A 362 -4.96 -39.33 -16.30
N SER A 363 -5.04 -39.62 -17.60
CA SER A 363 -5.21 -38.61 -18.64
C SER A 363 -6.56 -37.91 -18.46
N PRO A 364 -6.68 -36.64 -18.88
CA PRO A 364 -7.81 -36.35 -19.75
C PRO A 364 -7.41 -35.54 -20.99
N ALA A 365 -7.83 -36.08 -22.13
CA ALA A 365 -8.49 -35.40 -23.25
C ALA A 365 -7.96 -34.02 -23.70
N MET A 366 -7.17 -34.06 -24.78
CA MET A 366 -7.38 -33.30 -26.03
C MET A 366 -8.06 -31.91 -25.91
N SER A 367 -7.24 -30.86 -25.98
CA SER A 367 -7.59 -29.63 -26.70
C SER A 367 -6.61 -29.48 -27.86
N ALA A 368 -7.12 -29.20 -29.06
CA ALA A 368 -6.32 -29.07 -30.27
C ALA A 368 -5.24 -27.98 -30.11
N PRO A 369 -4.01 -28.18 -30.63
CA PRO A 369 -2.98 -27.15 -30.58
C PRO A 369 -3.36 -25.98 -31.47
N LEU A 370 -3.47 -24.77 -30.90
CA LEU A 370 -3.49 -23.53 -31.67
C LEU A 370 -2.15 -23.39 -32.40
N SER A 371 -2.20 -23.22 -33.71
CA SER A 371 -1.02 -23.13 -34.58
C SER A 371 -0.39 -21.73 -34.47
N GLY A 372 0.68 -21.60 -33.68
CA GLY A 372 1.54 -20.42 -33.69
C GLY A 372 2.38 -20.29 -32.42
N GLN A 373 3.64 -19.88 -32.55
CA GLN A 373 4.46 -19.52 -31.38
C GLN A 373 3.87 -18.27 -30.69
N PRO A 374 3.97 -18.15 -29.36
CA PRO A 374 3.52 -16.97 -28.63
C PRO A 374 4.21 -15.71 -29.15
N MET A 375 3.45 -14.65 -29.43
CA MET A 375 3.97 -13.45 -30.10
C MET A 375 3.95 -12.23 -29.17
N LEU A 376 5.12 -11.73 -28.79
CA LEU A 376 5.26 -10.49 -28.04
C LEU A 376 5.24 -9.25 -28.92
N GLU A 377 5.73 -9.30 -30.16
CA GLU A 377 5.71 -8.18 -31.10
C GLU A 377 5.53 -8.71 -32.52
N SER A 378 4.77 -7.99 -33.35
CA SER A 378 4.74 -8.25 -34.78
C SER A 378 5.86 -7.50 -35.52
N ARG A 379 6.36 -8.13 -36.58
CA ARG A 379 7.40 -7.66 -37.49
C ARG A 379 6.88 -7.74 -38.92
N ILE A 380 5.94 -6.85 -39.23
CA ILE A 380 5.40 -6.64 -40.58
C ILE A 380 6.21 -5.53 -41.23
N ALA A 381 6.98 -5.86 -42.27
CA ALA A 381 7.79 -4.94 -43.05
C ALA A 381 7.04 -4.40 -44.27
N SER A 382 6.01 -5.11 -44.75
CA SER A 382 5.20 -4.66 -45.88
C SER A 382 4.31 -3.44 -45.59
N LEU A 383 4.08 -3.11 -44.32
CA LEU A 383 3.22 -2.00 -43.89
C LEU A 383 3.94 -1.04 -42.92
N PRO A 384 3.66 0.27 -42.96
CA PRO A 384 4.20 1.22 -42.00
C PRO A 384 3.65 0.98 -40.58
N LEU A 385 4.53 0.75 -39.60
CA LEU A 385 4.16 0.70 -38.19
C LEU A 385 3.84 2.11 -37.69
N LEU A 386 2.63 2.31 -37.14
CA LEU A 386 2.22 3.60 -36.57
C LEU A 386 2.45 3.67 -35.07
N HIS A 387 2.07 2.62 -34.34
CA HIS A 387 2.10 2.63 -32.88
C HIS A 387 2.14 1.21 -32.30
N ARG A 388 2.87 1.02 -31.19
CA ARG A 388 2.80 -0.17 -30.36
C ARG A 388 2.23 0.20 -29.00
N GLY A 389 1.02 -0.28 -28.73
CA GLY A 389 0.37 -0.16 -27.44
C GLY A 389 0.75 -1.32 -26.50
N LYS A 390 0.10 -1.36 -25.33
CA LYS A 390 0.33 -2.40 -24.30
C LYS A 390 0.14 -3.82 -24.87
N VAL A 391 -0.87 -4.01 -25.72
CA VAL A 391 -1.28 -5.33 -26.24
C VAL A 391 -1.32 -5.39 -27.76
N ARG A 392 -1.43 -4.25 -28.45
CA ARG A 392 -1.70 -4.18 -29.89
C ARG A 392 -0.60 -3.45 -30.64
N ASP A 393 -0.25 -3.96 -31.80
CA ASP A 393 0.63 -3.32 -32.77
C ASP A 393 -0.23 -2.82 -33.94
N ILE A 394 -0.10 -1.55 -34.30
CA ILE A 394 -0.99 -0.88 -35.26
C ILE A 394 -0.18 -0.44 -36.49
N TYR A 395 -0.60 -0.91 -37.66
CA TYR A 395 0.01 -0.59 -38.95
C TYR A 395 -0.95 0.19 -39.84
N ALA A 396 -0.41 1.06 -40.69
CA ALA A 396 -1.17 1.75 -41.72
C ALA A 396 -1.43 0.82 -42.91
N VAL A 397 -2.66 0.79 -43.41
CA VAL A 397 -3.02 0.15 -44.68
C VAL A 397 -3.54 1.25 -45.60
N GLY A 398 -2.63 1.81 -46.41
CA GLY A 398 -2.91 3.05 -47.13
C GLY A 398 -3.16 4.23 -46.17
N ASP A 399 -3.99 5.19 -46.60
CA ASP A 399 -4.22 6.43 -45.86
C ASP A 399 -5.44 6.39 -44.91
N ASP A 400 -6.39 5.50 -45.18
CA ASP A 400 -7.73 5.48 -44.57
C ASP A 400 -8.04 4.23 -43.73
N LYS A 401 -7.13 3.25 -43.67
CA LYS A 401 -7.32 1.99 -42.94
C LYS A 401 -6.14 1.68 -42.03
N LEU A 402 -6.40 0.87 -41.01
CA LEU A 402 -5.42 0.36 -40.07
C LEU A 402 -5.49 -1.16 -40.03
N LEU A 403 -4.35 -1.81 -39.89
CA LEU A 403 -4.26 -3.20 -39.47
C LEU A 403 -3.92 -3.21 -37.97
N ILE A 404 -4.84 -3.71 -37.14
CA ILE A 404 -4.64 -3.87 -35.70
C ILE A 404 -4.26 -5.33 -35.45
N VAL A 405 -3.02 -5.57 -35.02
CA VAL A 405 -2.52 -6.90 -34.63
C VAL A 405 -2.56 -7.02 -33.12
N THR A 406 -3.37 -7.94 -32.59
CA THR A 406 -3.45 -8.22 -31.16
C THR A 406 -2.40 -9.27 -30.78
N THR A 407 -1.45 -8.87 -29.95
CA THR A 407 -0.34 -9.74 -29.52
C THR A 407 -0.69 -10.55 -28.27
N ASP A 408 0.19 -11.47 -27.89
CA ASP A 408 0.09 -12.26 -26.67
C ASP A 408 0.66 -11.52 -25.44
N ARG A 409 1.00 -10.22 -25.59
CA ARG A 409 1.41 -9.38 -24.46
C ARG A 409 0.30 -9.25 -23.43
N LEU A 410 0.68 -9.34 -22.17
CA LEU A 410 -0.17 -9.05 -21.03
C LEU A 410 0.40 -7.84 -20.28
N SER A 411 -0.46 -6.90 -19.92
CA SER A 411 -0.08 -5.78 -19.05
C SER A 411 -0.82 -5.83 -17.72
N ALA A 412 -0.11 -5.54 -16.64
CA ALA A 412 -0.66 -5.39 -15.30
C ALA A 412 0.02 -4.21 -14.60
N PHE A 413 -0.76 -3.41 -13.87
CA PHE A 413 -0.27 -2.18 -13.22
C PHE A 413 0.52 -1.28 -14.18
N ASP A 414 0.00 -1.10 -15.40
CA ASP A 414 0.59 -0.30 -16.48
C ASP A 414 1.95 -0.74 -17.04
N VAL A 415 2.46 -1.90 -16.63
CA VAL A 415 3.68 -2.51 -17.18
C VAL A 415 3.35 -3.76 -17.98
N ILE A 416 4.05 -3.92 -19.11
CA ILE A 416 3.98 -5.11 -19.96
C ILE A 416 4.84 -6.22 -19.35
N MET A 417 4.26 -7.42 -19.18
CA MET A 417 4.97 -8.58 -18.66
C MET A 417 5.94 -9.14 -19.70
N PRO A 418 7.15 -9.60 -19.30
CA PRO A 418 8.10 -10.18 -20.26
C PRO A 418 7.63 -11.50 -20.87
N ALA A 419 6.82 -12.28 -20.15
CA ALA A 419 6.29 -13.55 -20.64
C ALA A 419 4.96 -13.33 -21.40
N PRO A 420 4.82 -13.90 -22.62
CA PRO A 420 3.55 -13.86 -23.35
C PRO A 420 2.52 -14.82 -22.73
N ILE A 421 1.23 -14.58 -23.01
CA ILE A 421 0.13 -15.49 -22.71
C ILE A 421 -0.30 -16.18 -24.01
N PRO A 422 0.13 -17.43 -24.27
CA PRO A 422 -0.08 -18.09 -25.56
C PRO A 422 -1.54 -18.14 -26.02
N GLY A 423 -1.82 -17.57 -27.20
CA GLY A 423 -3.14 -17.57 -27.83
C GLY A 423 -4.09 -16.48 -27.30
N LYS A 424 -3.63 -15.61 -26.41
CA LYS A 424 -4.40 -14.46 -25.91
C LYS A 424 -4.82 -13.53 -27.05
N GLY A 425 -3.91 -13.23 -27.98
CA GLY A 425 -4.19 -12.31 -29.08
C GLY A 425 -5.33 -12.78 -29.99
N GLU A 426 -5.35 -14.09 -30.28
CA GLU A 426 -6.42 -14.72 -31.06
C GLU A 426 -7.76 -14.68 -30.32
N VAL A 427 -7.77 -15.06 -29.02
CA VAL A 427 -8.98 -15.02 -28.20
C VAL A 427 -9.60 -13.62 -28.19
N LEU A 428 -8.81 -12.59 -27.90
CA LEU A 428 -9.30 -11.22 -27.82
C LEU A 428 -9.86 -10.73 -29.16
N THR A 429 -9.19 -11.10 -30.25
CA THR A 429 -9.62 -10.75 -31.61
C THR A 429 -10.95 -11.41 -31.97
N ARG A 430 -11.07 -12.72 -31.73
CA ARG A 430 -12.29 -13.48 -32.05
C ARG A 430 -13.48 -13.06 -31.20
N VAL A 431 -13.27 -12.78 -29.92
CA VAL A 431 -14.32 -12.27 -29.03
C VAL A 431 -14.76 -10.87 -29.47
N SER A 432 -13.82 -9.98 -29.83
CA SER A 432 -14.17 -8.65 -30.35
C SER A 432 -14.99 -8.74 -31.64
N ALA A 433 -14.55 -9.57 -32.60
CA ALA A 433 -15.27 -9.78 -33.86
C ALA A 433 -16.68 -10.34 -33.65
N PHE A 434 -16.84 -11.30 -32.72
CA PHE A 434 -18.14 -11.83 -32.33
C PHE A 434 -19.08 -10.72 -31.82
N TRP A 435 -18.59 -9.84 -30.92
CA TRP A 435 -19.42 -8.77 -30.38
C TRP A 435 -19.73 -7.67 -31.39
N PHE A 436 -18.78 -7.32 -32.25
CA PHE A 436 -19.02 -6.39 -33.34
C PHE A 436 -20.16 -6.87 -34.25
N ASP A 437 -20.14 -8.15 -34.63
CA ASP A 437 -21.21 -8.71 -35.47
C ASP A 437 -22.55 -8.80 -34.73
N ARG A 438 -22.53 -9.31 -33.49
CA ARG A 438 -23.74 -9.52 -32.69
C ARG A 438 -24.47 -8.22 -32.34
N LEU A 439 -23.72 -7.13 -32.13
CA LEU A 439 -24.25 -5.84 -31.67
C LEU A 439 -24.29 -4.76 -32.75
N LYS A 440 -23.97 -5.10 -34.02
CA LYS A 440 -23.95 -4.15 -35.15
C LYS A 440 -25.26 -3.39 -35.38
N ALA A 441 -26.38 -3.95 -34.93
CA ALA A 441 -27.69 -3.32 -35.03
C ALA A 441 -27.84 -2.11 -34.09
N ILE A 442 -27.05 -2.04 -33.02
CA ILE A 442 -27.07 -0.93 -32.05
C ILE A 442 -26.17 0.21 -32.57
N VAL A 443 -24.94 -0.12 -32.96
CA VAL A 443 -23.96 0.83 -33.50
C VAL A 443 -23.02 0.11 -34.46
N PRO A 444 -22.65 0.71 -35.61
CA PRO A 444 -21.62 0.13 -36.47
C PRO A 444 -20.27 0.11 -35.76
N SER A 445 -19.43 -0.88 -36.09
CA SER A 445 -18.04 -0.94 -35.64
C SER A 445 -17.08 -0.41 -36.71
N GLN A 446 -15.84 -0.13 -36.31
CA GLN A 446 -14.77 0.23 -37.26
C GLN A 446 -14.24 -0.95 -38.09
N ALA A 447 -14.63 -2.18 -37.80
CA ALA A 447 -14.14 -3.37 -38.48
C ALA A 447 -14.62 -3.41 -39.94
N LEU A 448 -13.70 -3.77 -40.84
CA LEU A 448 -13.96 -3.92 -42.26
C LEU A 448 -13.96 -5.40 -42.64
N ASP A 449 -14.76 -5.75 -43.64
CA ASP A 449 -14.77 -7.10 -44.23
C ASP A 449 -13.59 -7.28 -45.20
N ILE A 450 -12.38 -7.19 -44.65
CA ILE A 450 -11.11 -7.35 -45.36
C ILE A 450 -10.26 -8.34 -44.58
N ALA A 451 -9.83 -9.41 -45.24
CA ALA A 451 -8.95 -10.41 -44.65
C ALA A 451 -7.60 -9.77 -44.26
N PRO A 452 -7.15 -9.85 -42.99
CA PRO A 452 -5.84 -9.34 -42.58
C PRO A 452 -4.66 -9.90 -43.40
N GLU A 453 -4.76 -11.14 -43.85
CA GLU A 453 -3.77 -11.83 -44.66
C GLU A 453 -3.63 -11.24 -46.07
N SER A 454 -4.65 -10.54 -46.57
CA SER A 454 -4.61 -9.94 -47.91
C SER A 454 -3.92 -8.58 -47.96
N VAL A 455 -3.61 -7.98 -46.80
CA VAL A 455 -2.99 -6.64 -46.72
C VAL A 455 -1.52 -6.70 -46.31
N VAL A 456 -0.95 -7.89 -46.13
CA VAL A 456 0.47 -8.13 -45.77
C VAL A 456 1.14 -9.01 -46.82
N ALA A 457 2.47 -9.07 -46.80
CA ALA A 457 3.22 -9.98 -47.68
C ALA A 457 2.97 -11.45 -47.30
N ASP A 458 3.11 -12.37 -48.27
CA ASP A 458 2.87 -13.81 -48.06
C ASP A 458 3.70 -14.39 -46.90
N SER A 459 4.93 -13.94 -46.73
CA SER A 459 5.84 -14.34 -45.63
C SER A 459 5.42 -13.83 -44.25
N GLU A 460 4.43 -12.95 -44.16
CA GLU A 460 4.01 -12.27 -42.93
C GLU A 460 2.62 -12.72 -42.46
N ARG A 461 1.91 -13.52 -43.27
CA ARG A 461 0.52 -13.95 -43.00
C ARG A 461 0.36 -14.67 -41.65
N ASP A 462 1.34 -15.47 -41.25
CA ASP A 462 1.34 -16.18 -39.96
C ASP A 462 1.31 -15.25 -38.74
N GLN A 463 1.75 -13.99 -38.89
CA GLN A 463 1.73 -13.01 -37.81
C GLN A 463 0.36 -12.34 -37.61
N VAL A 464 -0.52 -12.42 -38.60
CA VAL A 464 -1.84 -11.74 -38.60
C VAL A 464 -3.02 -12.71 -38.51
N ALA A 465 -2.84 -13.95 -38.98
CA ALA A 465 -3.89 -14.96 -39.02
C ALA A 465 -4.56 -15.16 -37.65
N GLY A 466 -5.88 -15.01 -37.63
CA GLY A 466 -6.73 -15.19 -36.43
C GLY A 466 -6.58 -14.14 -35.32
N ARG A 467 -5.62 -13.21 -35.41
CA ARG A 467 -5.29 -12.26 -34.33
C ARG A 467 -5.24 -10.80 -34.77
N ALA A 468 -5.61 -10.51 -36.01
CA ALA A 468 -5.64 -9.16 -36.54
C ALA A 468 -7.01 -8.81 -37.13
N ILE A 469 -7.30 -7.51 -37.19
CA ILE A 469 -8.50 -6.96 -37.84
C ILE A 469 -8.09 -5.75 -38.67
N VAL A 470 -8.60 -5.65 -39.89
CA VAL A 470 -8.51 -4.44 -40.71
C VAL A 470 -9.67 -3.52 -40.34
N VAL A 471 -9.37 -2.28 -39.99
CA VAL A 471 -10.35 -1.30 -39.52
C VAL A 471 -10.27 0.00 -40.29
N LYS A 472 -11.38 0.75 -40.34
CA LYS A 472 -11.37 2.14 -40.83
C LYS A 472 -10.61 3.02 -39.83
N LYS A 473 -9.74 3.89 -40.33
CA LYS A 473 -9.05 4.90 -39.53
C LYS A 473 -10.04 6.02 -39.18
N LEU A 474 -10.36 6.16 -37.89
CA LEU A 474 -11.33 7.14 -37.38
C LEU A 474 -10.71 8.04 -36.32
N LYS A 475 -11.30 9.22 -36.13
CA LYS A 475 -10.93 10.11 -35.03
C LYS A 475 -11.64 9.64 -33.75
N ALA A 476 -10.87 9.12 -32.80
CA ALA A 476 -11.37 8.71 -31.50
C ALA A 476 -11.87 9.89 -30.66
N LEU A 477 -12.92 9.66 -29.87
CA LEU A 477 -13.37 10.59 -28.84
C LEU A 477 -12.40 10.53 -27.64
N PRO A 478 -12.15 11.66 -26.94
CA PRO A 478 -11.17 11.74 -25.85
C PRO A 478 -11.71 11.19 -24.51
N VAL A 479 -12.57 10.18 -24.55
CA VAL A 479 -13.34 9.69 -23.41
C VAL A 479 -13.43 8.17 -23.43
N GLU A 480 -13.33 7.57 -22.25
CA GLU A 480 -13.57 6.16 -22.04
C GLU A 480 -15.01 5.97 -21.54
N ALA A 481 -15.81 5.25 -22.31
CA ALA A 481 -17.22 5.04 -22.06
C ALA A 481 -17.43 3.77 -21.22
N ILE A 482 -17.26 3.90 -19.89
CA ILE A 482 -17.39 2.77 -18.96
C ILE A 482 -18.85 2.59 -18.52
N VAL A 483 -19.33 1.36 -18.54
CA VAL A 483 -20.63 0.97 -17.99
C VAL A 483 -20.45 -0.08 -16.90
N ARG A 484 -21.16 0.08 -15.80
CA ARG A 484 -21.12 -0.81 -14.64
C ARG A 484 -22.51 -1.34 -14.35
N GLY A 485 -22.67 -2.66 -14.28
CA GLY A 485 -23.87 -3.29 -13.71
C GLY A 485 -23.64 -3.87 -12.32
N TYR A 486 -22.38 -3.97 -11.89
CA TYR A 486 -22.00 -4.43 -10.55
C TYR A 486 -20.98 -3.47 -9.93
N LEU A 487 -20.99 -3.38 -8.60
CA LEU A 487 -20.15 -2.45 -7.87
C LEU A 487 -18.79 -3.07 -7.51
N ALA A 488 -17.77 -2.78 -8.31
CA ALA A 488 -16.42 -3.30 -8.12
C ALA A 488 -15.34 -2.28 -8.52
N GLY A 489 -14.07 -2.58 -8.22
CA GLY A 489 -12.92 -1.79 -8.66
C GLY A 489 -12.96 -0.34 -8.15
N SER A 490 -12.66 0.61 -9.05
CA SER A 490 -12.68 2.04 -8.71
C SER A 490 -14.07 2.55 -8.31
N GLY A 491 -15.14 2.00 -8.90
CA GLY A 491 -16.51 2.35 -8.52
C GLY A 491 -16.85 1.95 -7.09
N TRP A 492 -16.39 0.79 -6.62
CA TRP A 492 -16.54 0.39 -5.22
C TRP A 492 -15.80 1.33 -4.27
N LYS A 493 -14.55 1.68 -4.58
CA LYS A 493 -13.74 2.61 -3.77
C LYS A 493 -14.40 3.99 -3.65
N GLU A 494 -14.94 4.51 -4.74
CA GLU A 494 -15.62 5.81 -4.76
C GLU A 494 -16.94 5.78 -3.95
N TYR A 495 -17.70 4.69 -4.09
CA TYR A 495 -18.93 4.47 -3.32
C TYR A 495 -18.65 4.39 -1.81
N GLN A 496 -17.57 3.73 -1.38
CA GLN A 496 -17.20 3.68 0.05
C GLN A 496 -16.92 5.06 0.64
N ALA A 497 -16.40 5.99 -0.16
CA ALA A 497 -16.08 7.34 0.28
C ALA A 497 -17.27 8.29 0.26
N SER A 498 -18.16 8.16 -0.73
CA SER A 498 -19.17 9.19 -1.04
C SER A 498 -20.59 8.67 -1.26
N GLN A 499 -20.80 7.35 -1.20
CA GLN A 499 -22.04 6.68 -1.63
C GLN A 499 -22.49 7.06 -3.05
N SER A 500 -21.55 7.44 -3.90
CA SER A 500 -21.77 7.82 -5.29
C SER A 500 -20.66 7.27 -6.19
N VAL A 501 -20.93 7.20 -7.50
CA VAL A 501 -19.92 6.87 -8.51
C VAL A 501 -20.08 7.82 -9.69
N CYS A 502 -19.03 8.57 -10.03
CA CYS A 502 -19.05 9.62 -11.05
C CYS A 502 -20.19 10.64 -10.84
N GLY A 503 -20.47 10.98 -9.58
CA GLY A 503 -21.55 11.88 -9.18
C GLY A 503 -22.96 11.27 -9.21
N ILE A 504 -23.10 9.99 -9.55
CA ILE A 504 -24.38 9.26 -9.51
C ILE A 504 -24.56 8.69 -8.11
N ALA A 505 -25.53 9.20 -7.34
CA ALA A 505 -25.88 8.69 -6.03
C ALA A 505 -26.40 7.24 -6.15
N LEU A 506 -25.89 6.36 -5.29
CA LEU A 506 -26.29 4.95 -5.22
C LEU A 506 -27.01 4.65 -3.90
N PRO A 507 -27.88 3.62 -3.85
CA PRO A 507 -28.52 3.20 -2.61
C PRO A 507 -27.52 2.96 -1.48
N ALA A 508 -27.89 3.28 -0.24
CA ALA A 508 -27.09 2.95 0.93
C ALA A 508 -27.05 1.44 1.20
N GLY A 509 -26.00 0.95 1.84
CA GLY A 509 -25.88 -0.43 2.29
C GLY A 509 -25.43 -1.43 1.22
N LEU A 510 -25.00 -0.97 0.04
CA LEU A 510 -24.39 -1.86 -0.96
C LEU A 510 -23.05 -2.38 -0.45
N VAL A 511 -22.77 -3.64 -0.76
CA VAL A 511 -21.49 -4.31 -0.48
C VAL A 511 -20.70 -4.55 -1.76
N GLN A 512 -19.43 -4.92 -1.62
CA GLN A 512 -18.57 -5.21 -2.77
C GLN A 512 -19.20 -6.30 -3.65
N ALA A 513 -19.12 -6.10 -4.97
CA ALA A 513 -19.69 -6.96 -6.00
C ALA A 513 -21.22 -7.03 -6.03
N ASP A 514 -21.95 -6.15 -5.33
CA ASP A 514 -23.41 -6.06 -5.48
C ASP A 514 -23.81 -5.71 -6.91
N ARG A 515 -24.92 -6.32 -7.35
CA ARG A 515 -25.60 -5.93 -8.58
C ARG A 515 -26.28 -4.58 -8.36
N LEU A 516 -26.03 -3.64 -9.26
CA LEU A 516 -26.69 -2.34 -9.24
C LEU A 516 -28.15 -2.46 -9.71
N PRO A 517 -29.08 -1.65 -9.16
CA PRO A 517 -30.48 -1.68 -9.59
C PRO A 517 -30.65 -1.44 -11.09
N ASN A 518 -29.85 -0.55 -11.65
CA ASN A 518 -29.73 -0.30 -13.08
C ASN A 518 -28.25 -0.14 -13.43
N PRO A 519 -27.81 -0.58 -14.62
CA PRO A 519 -26.47 -0.25 -15.09
C PRO A 519 -26.28 1.25 -15.19
N ILE A 520 -25.13 1.72 -14.73
CA ILE A 520 -24.76 3.14 -14.72
C ILE A 520 -23.62 3.42 -15.69
N PHE A 521 -23.64 4.61 -16.27
CA PHE A 521 -22.58 5.11 -17.15
C PHE A 521 -21.63 5.99 -16.36
N THR A 522 -20.35 5.63 -16.33
CA THR A 522 -19.32 6.23 -15.46
C THR A 522 -18.10 6.62 -16.28
N PRO A 523 -18.14 7.72 -17.04
CA PRO A 523 -17.09 8.05 -18.00
C PRO A 523 -15.76 8.42 -17.32
N SER A 524 -14.65 8.22 -18.02
CA SER A 524 -13.34 8.75 -17.64
C SER A 524 -12.67 9.49 -18.79
N THR A 525 -11.77 10.42 -18.46
CA THR A 525 -10.90 11.07 -19.45
C THR A 525 -9.72 10.17 -19.79
N LYS A 526 -9.32 10.18 -21.06
CA LYS A 526 -8.12 9.47 -21.53
C LYS A 526 -6.89 10.31 -21.21
N ALA A 527 -6.10 9.90 -20.22
CA ALA A 527 -4.93 10.66 -19.79
C ALA A 527 -3.75 10.48 -20.78
N ALA A 528 -2.81 11.42 -20.79
CA ALA A 528 -1.57 11.26 -21.57
C ALA A 528 -0.75 10.07 -21.04
N ALA A 529 0.05 9.44 -21.91
CA ALA A 529 0.84 8.25 -21.55
C ALA A 529 1.69 8.48 -20.29
N GLY A 530 1.38 7.75 -19.21
CA GLY A 530 2.04 7.85 -17.91
C GLY A 530 1.18 8.45 -16.78
N ALA A 531 -0.01 8.97 -17.08
CA ALA A 531 -1.00 9.39 -16.08
C ALA A 531 -2.18 8.42 -16.02
N HIS A 532 -2.88 8.35 -14.88
CA HIS A 532 -4.07 7.51 -14.71
C HIS A 532 -5.33 8.21 -15.24
N ASP A 533 -6.21 7.44 -15.90
CA ASP A 533 -7.51 7.93 -16.35
C ASP A 533 -8.34 8.40 -15.16
N GLN A 534 -9.01 9.55 -15.29
CA GLN A 534 -9.76 10.18 -14.22
C GLN A 534 -11.26 9.98 -14.44
N ASN A 535 -11.94 9.39 -13.46
CA ASN A 535 -13.41 9.36 -13.43
C ASN A 535 -13.96 10.79 -13.49
N ILE A 536 -14.92 11.02 -14.40
CA ILE A 536 -15.60 12.31 -14.56
C ILE A 536 -17.11 12.10 -14.53
N THR A 537 -17.84 13.16 -14.18
CA THR A 537 -19.30 13.20 -14.26
C THR A 537 -19.76 13.25 -15.72
N PHE A 538 -21.02 12.86 -15.97
CA PHE A 538 -21.65 13.02 -17.28
C PHE A 538 -21.65 14.48 -17.75
N GLU A 539 -21.86 15.44 -16.84
CA GLU A 539 -21.85 16.87 -17.19
C GLU A 539 -20.46 17.36 -17.62
N GLN A 540 -19.40 16.88 -16.95
CA GLN A 540 -18.03 17.17 -17.38
C GLN A 540 -17.73 16.58 -18.76
N MET A 541 -18.18 15.35 -19.04
CA MET A 541 -18.06 14.75 -20.38
C MET A 541 -18.83 15.55 -21.42
N ALA A 542 -20.07 15.95 -21.12
CA ALA A 542 -20.90 16.76 -22.01
C ALA A 542 -20.28 18.11 -22.35
N ALA A 543 -19.55 18.73 -21.41
CA ALA A 543 -18.78 19.94 -21.65
C ALA A 543 -17.60 19.72 -22.62
N LEU A 544 -17.01 18.52 -22.64
CA LEU A 544 -15.87 18.19 -23.50
C LEU A 544 -16.29 17.78 -24.92
N THR A 545 -17.35 16.98 -25.05
CA THR A 545 -17.75 16.39 -26.34
C THR A 545 -18.99 17.02 -26.96
N GLY A 546 -19.68 17.91 -26.23
CA GLY A 546 -21.02 18.38 -26.57
C GLY A 546 -22.10 17.45 -26.03
N ARG A 547 -23.24 18.03 -25.60
CA ARG A 547 -24.28 17.31 -24.86
C ARG A 547 -25.01 16.24 -25.68
N ASP A 548 -25.31 16.53 -26.94
CA ASP A 548 -26.01 15.58 -27.82
C ASP A 548 -25.15 14.33 -28.06
N LEU A 549 -23.87 14.54 -28.38
CA LEU A 549 -22.93 13.44 -28.57
C LEU A 549 -22.67 12.68 -27.27
N ALA A 550 -22.51 13.36 -26.14
CA ALA A 550 -22.36 12.70 -24.84
C ALA A 550 -23.57 11.83 -24.50
N THR A 551 -24.78 12.32 -24.77
CA THR A 551 -26.03 11.57 -24.60
C THR A 551 -26.06 10.34 -25.48
N GLN A 552 -25.71 10.49 -26.77
CA GLN A 552 -25.64 9.37 -27.71
C GLN A 552 -24.63 8.30 -27.25
N VAL A 553 -23.44 8.71 -26.81
CA VAL A 553 -22.40 7.79 -26.29
C VAL A 553 -22.91 7.03 -25.06
N ARG A 554 -23.48 7.75 -24.08
CA ARG A 554 -24.05 7.15 -22.86
C ARG A 554 -25.11 6.11 -23.20
N ASP A 555 -26.10 6.50 -24.00
CA ASP A 555 -27.26 5.66 -24.30
C ASP A 555 -26.85 4.44 -25.14
N THR A 556 -25.93 4.63 -26.09
CA THR A 556 -25.36 3.53 -26.90
C THR A 556 -24.57 2.56 -26.02
N SER A 557 -23.73 3.07 -25.11
CA SER A 557 -22.93 2.22 -24.21
C SER A 557 -23.81 1.41 -23.26
N LEU A 558 -24.86 2.02 -22.72
CA LEU A 558 -25.84 1.32 -21.88
C LEU A 558 -26.58 0.24 -22.66
N ALA A 559 -26.98 0.52 -23.91
CA ALA A 559 -27.64 -0.46 -24.77
C ALA A 559 -26.72 -1.65 -25.11
N LEU A 560 -25.48 -1.37 -25.52
CA LEU A 560 -24.45 -2.38 -25.79
C LEU A 560 -24.20 -3.25 -24.55
N TYR A 561 -23.96 -2.62 -23.40
CA TYR A 561 -23.72 -3.33 -22.15
C TYR A 561 -24.89 -4.22 -21.75
N ARG A 562 -26.13 -3.72 -21.80
CA ARG A 562 -27.32 -4.52 -21.42
C ARG A 562 -27.45 -5.75 -22.30
N SER A 563 -27.39 -5.57 -23.62
CA SER A 563 -27.51 -6.68 -24.57
C SER A 563 -26.38 -7.71 -24.39
N ALA A 564 -25.15 -7.24 -24.18
CA ALA A 564 -24.01 -8.12 -23.93
C ALA A 564 -24.10 -8.86 -22.59
N ALA A 565 -24.46 -8.16 -21.52
CA ALA A 565 -24.59 -8.73 -20.19
C ALA A 565 -25.71 -9.77 -20.11
N GLU A 566 -26.86 -9.51 -20.75
CA GLU A 566 -27.95 -10.48 -20.86
C GLU A 566 -27.52 -11.74 -21.62
N TYR A 567 -26.84 -11.59 -22.76
CA TYR A 567 -26.33 -12.74 -23.50
C TYR A 567 -25.29 -13.52 -22.72
N ALA A 568 -24.27 -12.84 -22.17
CA ALA A 568 -23.20 -13.48 -21.42
C ALA A 568 -23.71 -14.26 -20.20
N LEU A 569 -24.77 -13.76 -19.55
CA LEU A 569 -25.40 -14.44 -18.43
C LEU A 569 -25.96 -15.81 -18.84
N THR A 570 -26.56 -15.94 -20.04
CA THR A 570 -27.01 -17.23 -20.58
C THR A 570 -25.86 -18.20 -20.86
N ARG A 571 -24.63 -17.69 -20.98
CA ARG A 571 -23.39 -18.45 -21.16
C ARG A 571 -22.63 -18.66 -19.85
N GLY A 572 -23.24 -18.37 -18.71
CA GLY A 572 -22.65 -18.55 -17.38
C GLY A 572 -21.57 -17.52 -17.03
N ILE A 573 -21.58 -16.34 -17.66
CA ILE A 573 -20.63 -15.24 -17.42
C ILE A 573 -21.38 -13.98 -16.98
N ILE A 574 -20.95 -13.39 -15.88
CA ILE A 574 -21.37 -12.05 -15.46
C ILE A 574 -20.36 -11.04 -16.00
N ILE A 575 -20.85 -10.02 -16.72
CA ILE A 575 -20.05 -8.85 -17.08
C ILE A 575 -20.28 -7.77 -16.01
N ALA A 576 -19.34 -7.63 -15.08
CA ALA A 576 -19.48 -6.70 -13.97
C ALA A 576 -19.43 -5.23 -14.44
N ASP A 577 -18.44 -4.93 -15.27
CA ASP A 577 -18.27 -3.67 -15.97
C ASP A 577 -17.49 -3.87 -17.27
N THR A 578 -17.59 -2.89 -18.18
CA THR A 578 -16.85 -2.86 -19.44
C THR A 578 -16.53 -1.43 -19.84
N LYS A 579 -15.47 -1.26 -20.63
CA LYS A 579 -15.10 0.00 -21.25
C LYS A 579 -15.28 -0.06 -22.77
N PHE A 580 -16.00 0.91 -23.33
CA PHE A 580 -16.08 1.15 -24.76
C PHE A 580 -15.26 2.37 -25.16
N GLU A 581 -14.80 2.40 -26.41
CA GLU A 581 -14.30 3.60 -27.08
C GLU A 581 -15.13 3.86 -28.33
N PHE A 582 -15.29 5.14 -28.67
CA PHE A 582 -16.04 5.55 -29.87
C PHE A 582 -15.24 6.54 -30.68
N GLY A 583 -15.50 6.54 -31.99
CA GLY A 583 -15.02 7.54 -32.92
C GLY A 583 -16.17 8.10 -33.74
N LEU A 584 -15.85 9.10 -34.57
CA LEU A 584 -16.78 9.66 -35.54
C LEU A 584 -16.32 9.33 -36.95
N ASP A 585 -17.26 8.95 -37.80
CA ASP A 585 -17.03 8.86 -39.25
C ASP A 585 -17.09 10.24 -39.92
N ASP A 586 -16.85 10.27 -41.24
CA ASP A 586 -16.82 11.50 -42.04
C ASP A 586 -18.18 12.22 -42.08
N ALA A 587 -19.28 11.51 -41.78
CA ALA A 587 -20.62 12.07 -41.66
C ALA A 587 -20.98 12.49 -40.22
N GLY A 588 -20.03 12.40 -39.27
CA GLY A 588 -20.23 12.71 -37.87
C GLY A 588 -21.04 11.66 -37.11
N LYS A 589 -21.23 10.45 -37.65
CA LYS A 589 -21.93 9.36 -36.96
C LYS A 589 -21.01 8.63 -36.00
N LEU A 590 -21.57 8.24 -34.87
CA LEU A 590 -20.89 7.46 -33.85
C LEU A 590 -20.57 6.04 -34.36
N VAL A 591 -19.32 5.64 -34.22
CA VAL A 591 -18.83 4.30 -34.57
C VAL A 591 -18.12 3.71 -33.36
N TRP A 592 -18.40 2.44 -33.05
CA TRP A 592 -17.67 1.70 -32.02
C TRP A 592 -16.26 1.38 -32.54
N ILE A 593 -15.26 1.91 -31.84
CA ILE A 593 -13.84 1.66 -32.08
C ILE A 593 -13.23 0.86 -30.93
N ASP A 594 -12.03 0.36 -31.17
CA ASP A 594 -11.29 -0.45 -30.20
C ASP A 594 -11.99 -1.78 -29.80
N GLU A 595 -11.29 -2.63 -29.05
CA GLU A 595 -11.91 -3.79 -28.40
C GLU A 595 -12.80 -3.36 -27.23
N ALA A 596 -13.91 -4.05 -27.03
CA ALA A 596 -14.67 -4.03 -25.79
C ALA A 596 -15.34 -5.39 -25.57
N LEU A 597 -15.83 -5.65 -24.35
CA LEU A 597 -16.45 -6.94 -24.00
C LEU A 597 -15.46 -8.11 -24.14
N THR A 598 -14.19 -7.85 -23.85
CA THR A 598 -13.10 -8.83 -23.79
C THR A 598 -12.55 -8.92 -22.36
N PRO A 599 -11.85 -10.01 -21.97
CA PRO A 599 -11.19 -10.08 -20.66
C PRO A 599 -10.16 -8.97 -20.38
N ASP A 600 -9.70 -8.25 -21.41
CA ASP A 600 -8.79 -7.12 -21.25
C ASP A 600 -9.52 -5.78 -21.01
N SER A 601 -10.76 -5.66 -21.46
CA SER A 601 -11.60 -4.45 -21.43
C SER A 601 -12.79 -4.52 -20.47
N SER A 602 -13.03 -5.69 -19.88
CA SER A 602 -14.18 -5.99 -19.04
C SER A 602 -13.82 -6.89 -17.86
N ARG A 603 -14.59 -6.79 -16.77
CA ARG A 603 -14.51 -7.72 -15.64
C ARG A 603 -15.52 -8.85 -15.79
N PHE A 604 -15.03 -10.08 -15.93
CA PHE A 604 -15.86 -11.26 -16.18
C PHE A 604 -15.83 -12.21 -14.98
N TRP A 605 -17.00 -12.51 -14.41
CA TRP A 605 -17.14 -13.43 -13.28
C TRP A 605 -17.92 -14.70 -13.66
N PRO A 606 -17.56 -15.88 -13.13
CA PRO A 606 -18.37 -17.08 -13.24
C PRO A 606 -19.66 -16.93 -12.43
N VAL A 607 -20.80 -17.22 -13.05
CA VAL A 607 -22.11 -17.18 -12.35
C VAL A 607 -22.13 -18.13 -11.15
N ASP A 608 -21.54 -19.31 -11.31
CA ASP A 608 -21.47 -20.38 -10.31
C ASP A 608 -20.60 -20.03 -9.09
N GLN A 609 -19.75 -19.00 -9.20
CA GLN A 609 -18.80 -18.60 -8.15
C GLN A 609 -19.05 -17.17 -7.64
N TYR A 610 -20.08 -16.50 -8.15
CA TYR A 610 -20.43 -15.14 -7.76
C TYR A 610 -21.07 -15.09 -6.37
N ARG A 611 -20.50 -14.28 -5.47
CA ARG A 611 -21.04 -14.00 -4.14
C ARG A 611 -20.83 -12.53 -3.76
N PRO A 612 -21.92 -11.76 -3.53
CA PRO A 612 -21.84 -10.44 -2.94
C PRO A 612 -21.07 -10.42 -1.61
N GLY A 613 -20.43 -9.29 -1.32
CA GLY A 613 -19.61 -9.08 -0.11
C GLY A 613 -18.18 -9.60 -0.22
N SER A 614 -17.77 -10.13 -1.38
CA SER A 614 -16.41 -10.60 -1.63
C SER A 614 -15.93 -10.15 -3.00
N SER A 615 -14.61 -10.18 -3.26
CA SER A 615 -14.07 -10.01 -4.61
C SER A 615 -14.25 -11.33 -5.36
N PRO A 616 -15.11 -11.42 -6.39
CA PRO A 616 -15.38 -12.69 -7.06
C PRO A 616 -14.13 -13.20 -7.80
N PRO A 617 -13.99 -14.53 -7.97
CA PRO A 617 -13.02 -15.09 -8.91
C PRO A 617 -13.26 -14.50 -10.29
N SER A 618 -12.20 -14.08 -10.97
CA SER A 618 -12.32 -13.44 -12.29
C SER A 618 -11.72 -14.30 -13.39
N PHE A 619 -12.35 -14.26 -14.57
CA PHE A 619 -11.78 -14.81 -15.80
C PHE A 619 -10.72 -13.89 -16.43
N ASP A 620 -10.54 -12.69 -15.87
CA ASP A 620 -9.66 -11.65 -16.40
C ASP A 620 -8.26 -11.65 -15.76
N LYS A 621 -7.53 -10.55 -15.98
CA LYS A 621 -6.17 -10.29 -15.49
C LYS A 621 -6.04 -10.31 -13.96
N GLN A 622 -7.13 -10.39 -13.19
CA GLN A 622 -7.09 -10.32 -11.73
C GLN A 622 -6.21 -11.42 -11.13
N PHE A 623 -6.25 -12.64 -11.65
CA PHE A 623 -5.37 -13.73 -11.18
C PHE A 623 -3.88 -13.39 -11.31
N VAL A 624 -3.48 -12.78 -12.44
CA VAL A 624 -2.09 -12.33 -12.63
C VAL A 624 -1.79 -11.12 -11.75
N ARG A 625 -2.75 -10.22 -11.53
CA ARG A 625 -2.59 -9.08 -10.62
C ARG A 625 -2.38 -9.54 -9.18
N ASP A 626 -3.16 -10.50 -8.71
CA ASP A 626 -3.04 -11.06 -7.36
C ASP A 626 -1.68 -11.75 -7.19
N TRP A 627 -1.22 -12.50 -8.20
CA TRP A 627 0.12 -13.10 -8.20
C TRP A 627 1.22 -12.02 -8.19
N LEU A 628 1.08 -10.96 -9.00
CA LEU A 628 2.04 -9.86 -9.06
C LEU A 628 2.10 -9.08 -7.74
N GLU A 629 0.96 -8.83 -7.09
CA GLU A 629 0.92 -8.21 -5.76
C GLU A 629 1.54 -9.13 -4.70
N ALA A 630 1.29 -10.43 -4.80
CA ALA A 630 1.91 -11.44 -3.96
C ALA A 630 3.44 -11.53 -4.14
N SER A 631 3.94 -11.35 -5.37
CA SER A 631 5.37 -11.46 -5.71
C SER A 631 6.24 -10.35 -5.10
N GLY A 632 5.65 -9.30 -4.54
CA GLY A 632 6.39 -8.17 -3.98
C GLY A 632 6.99 -7.23 -5.03
N TRP A 633 6.64 -7.40 -6.30
CA TRP A 633 7.06 -6.52 -7.37
C TRP A 633 6.58 -5.08 -7.13
N ASN A 634 7.49 -4.11 -7.25
CA ASN A 634 7.26 -2.68 -6.99
C ASN A 634 6.39 -1.97 -8.04
N LYS A 635 5.77 -2.73 -8.96
CA LYS A 635 4.93 -2.22 -10.06
C LYS A 635 5.68 -1.34 -11.08
N GLN A 636 7.02 -1.43 -11.13
CA GLN A 636 7.85 -0.71 -12.11
C GLN A 636 8.48 -1.65 -13.14
N ALA A 637 8.64 -1.18 -14.37
CA ALA A 637 9.26 -1.95 -15.42
C ALA A 637 10.76 -2.25 -15.12
N PRO A 638 11.28 -3.43 -15.49
CA PRO A 638 10.58 -4.55 -16.14
C PRO A 638 9.68 -5.33 -15.16
N GLY A 639 8.54 -5.84 -15.65
CA GLY A 639 7.71 -6.76 -14.88
C GLY A 639 8.44 -8.09 -14.62
N PRO A 640 8.09 -8.83 -13.56
CA PRO A 640 8.69 -10.13 -13.28
C PRO A 640 8.26 -11.17 -14.32
N LEU A 641 9.08 -12.22 -14.50
CA LEU A 641 8.70 -13.38 -15.31
C LEU A 641 7.58 -14.14 -14.62
N LEU A 642 6.46 -14.33 -15.33
CA LEU A 642 5.34 -15.12 -14.83
C LEU A 642 5.71 -16.61 -14.82
N PRO A 643 5.44 -17.35 -13.72
CA PRO A 643 5.59 -18.80 -13.68
C PRO A 643 4.77 -19.50 -14.77
N ALA A 644 5.26 -20.65 -15.24
CA ALA A 644 4.64 -21.36 -16.36
C ALA A 644 3.21 -21.80 -16.07
N ASP A 645 2.89 -22.18 -14.83
CA ASP A 645 1.55 -22.53 -14.39
C ASP A 645 0.61 -21.31 -14.41
N ILE A 646 1.10 -20.13 -14.00
CA ILE A 646 0.33 -18.88 -14.05
C ILE A 646 0.01 -18.52 -15.51
N VAL A 647 0.99 -18.64 -16.41
CA VAL A 647 0.82 -18.42 -17.85
C VAL A 647 -0.19 -19.40 -18.44
N ALA A 648 -0.07 -20.70 -18.11
CA ALA A 648 -0.96 -21.74 -18.61
C ALA A 648 -2.41 -21.53 -18.14
N ARG A 649 -2.61 -21.30 -16.84
CA ARG A 649 -3.94 -21.03 -16.24
C ARG A 649 -4.56 -19.77 -16.80
N THR A 650 -3.77 -18.71 -16.99
CA THR A 650 -4.25 -17.47 -17.62
C THR A 650 -4.71 -17.77 -19.06
N SER A 651 -3.90 -18.49 -19.84
CA SER A 651 -4.27 -18.85 -21.21
C SER A 651 -5.56 -19.70 -21.27
N GLU A 652 -5.72 -20.64 -20.34
CA GLU A 652 -6.93 -21.46 -20.21
C GLU A 652 -8.17 -20.61 -19.91
N LYS A 653 -8.06 -19.64 -18.98
CA LYS A 653 -9.18 -18.74 -18.64
C LYS A 653 -9.64 -17.89 -19.82
N TYR A 654 -8.71 -17.37 -20.62
CA TYR A 654 -9.04 -16.65 -21.85
C TYR A 654 -9.78 -17.56 -22.85
N ARG A 655 -9.29 -18.79 -23.06
CA ARG A 655 -9.96 -19.77 -23.94
C ARG A 655 -11.33 -20.18 -23.43
N GLU A 656 -11.48 -20.33 -22.12
CA GLU A 656 -12.75 -20.65 -21.47
C GLU A 656 -13.79 -19.57 -21.76
N VAL A 657 -13.44 -18.29 -21.64
CA VAL A 657 -14.31 -17.17 -22.01
C VAL A 657 -14.73 -17.24 -23.47
N MET A 658 -13.77 -17.41 -24.39
CA MET A 658 -14.07 -17.51 -25.81
C MET A 658 -15.02 -18.68 -26.08
N THR A 659 -14.73 -19.85 -25.52
CA THR A 659 -15.55 -21.06 -25.71
C THR A 659 -16.96 -20.87 -25.21
N ARG A 660 -17.16 -20.28 -24.02
CA ARG A 660 -18.48 -20.02 -23.46
C ARG A 660 -19.27 -18.98 -24.26
N LEU A 661 -18.64 -17.90 -24.70
CA LEU A 661 -19.32 -16.82 -25.43
C LEU A 661 -19.67 -17.19 -26.87
N LEU A 662 -18.80 -17.96 -27.55
CA LEU A 662 -18.96 -18.34 -28.96
C LEU A 662 -19.63 -19.69 -29.19
N ALA A 663 -19.81 -20.51 -28.14
CA ALA A 663 -20.83 -21.56 -28.14
C ALA A 663 -22.22 -20.94 -28.31
#